data_AF-A0A7U2NG46-F1
#
_entry.id   AF-A0A7U2NG46-F1
#
_cell.length_a   1.000
_cell.length_b   1.000
_cell.length_c   1.000
_cell.angle_alpha   90.00
_cell.angle_beta   90.00
_cell.angle_gamma   90.00
#
_symmetry.space_group_name_H-M   'P 1'
#
loop_
_entity.id
_entity.type
_entity.pdbx_description
1 polymer ?
#
loop_
_entity_poly.entity_id
_entity_poly.type
_entity_poly.pdbx_seq_one_letter_code
_entity_poly.pdbx_strand_id
1 'polypeptide(L)'
;MYYDHDNNTATDKISLVEKLRSAPYGFDVTLVNFPNGADYVERNAMALVSLLSRENAKLATNGSTEKISIIGPSMGGLVSRYALAYMEKNGINHNTKLWVSFDSPHLGANIPIGAQENLYFYGYKGRQDQAKLKFDENFRSPAARQMLIEQLDGKHEASPYPTDLWSNTAPNGQNNNSPFRQQFQNNLNSNGLAGSNGYPQNLRKIALINGTTNGTKTNGEGNMFLELAAFTIIKYGQIFGTSIQTKLKVATIEDKFLSTPYSSSQTFAGKVTIKRVGGIEVQKGRVIRTNSNSRGSMDNVQGGTFNTQGIIKDEFTLALNDAVDSQEWRAYIPNHAFIPSVSSLAFKNPNFDWSTALNRNLVCNPNNKEIYFDSYFSPSKNEEHVFVSAENANWLIKELQGIPQAPSFPLDQTVLTGPDVICNRLNTNYTIQDICKLPNLPIYTNQNGNVINGWSVTPNLTIINTSNNNIVVVANSIGDAEITLTFQNGLKITKKIKLYYIPTQPIPSGQVYVDDSNLDCYHDSAIPVFFDPSNNYGGIITYSPKILPHPLKTQTRNVTVKYTNPCTGEFTSNIFTLYHQGPDCINNRISTNTNFYTIYPNPSNDIVNIEIRDANNIPEKRATITGELFDMMRQLKAKVEINNNKATFSVSGLNKGIYVLKIYINDKVESHQIAVE
;
A
#
# COMPACT_ATOMS: atom_id res chain seq x y z
N MET A 1 11.87 14.10 17.61
CA MET A 1 12.16 13.35 16.37
C MET A 1 12.85 12.05 16.72
N TYR A 2 12.11 11.12 17.34
CA TYR A 2 12.60 9.76 17.61
C TYR A 2 12.12 8.85 16.49
N TYR A 3 12.99 7.94 16.03
CA TYR A 3 12.64 7.01 14.97
C TYR A 3 13.30 5.66 15.15
N ASP A 4 12.68 4.68 14.52
CA ASP A 4 13.21 3.35 14.36
C ASP A 4 14.25 3.37 13.24
N HIS A 5 15.53 3.21 13.62
CA HIS A 5 16.66 3.43 12.73
C HIS A 5 16.96 2.22 11.84
N ASP A 6 16.44 1.05 12.17
CA ASP A 6 16.57 -0.22 11.44
C ASP A 6 15.23 -0.77 10.94
N ASN A 7 14.14 0.00 11.07
CA ASN A 7 12.76 -0.40 10.75
C ASN A 7 12.31 -1.66 11.53
N ASN A 8 12.85 -1.87 12.73
CA ASN A 8 12.46 -2.92 13.65
C ASN A 8 11.82 -2.33 14.92
N THR A 9 10.50 -2.46 15.07
CA THR A 9 9.79 -1.85 16.20
C THR A 9 10.16 -2.40 17.59
N ALA A 10 10.98 -3.47 17.64
CA ALA A 10 11.52 -4.02 18.87
C ALA A 10 12.84 -3.35 19.33
N THR A 11 13.49 -2.56 18.48
CA THR A 11 14.68 -1.79 18.87
C THR A 11 14.30 -0.44 19.46
N ASP A 12 15.19 0.07 20.31
CA ASP A 12 15.00 1.40 20.90
C ASP A 12 15.05 2.47 19.81
N LYS A 13 14.05 3.36 19.82
CA LYS A 13 14.01 4.51 18.93
C LYS A 13 15.15 5.47 19.27
N ILE A 14 15.82 5.98 18.25
CA ILE A 14 16.93 6.94 18.40
C ILE A 14 16.44 8.34 18.07
N SER A 15 16.92 9.34 18.81
CA SER A 15 16.70 10.75 18.48
C SER A 15 17.55 11.16 17.27
N LEU A 16 16.93 11.70 16.22
CA LEU A 16 17.67 12.29 15.09
C LEU A 16 18.62 13.39 15.57
N VAL A 17 18.23 14.17 16.58
CA VAL A 17 19.07 15.22 17.16
C VAL A 17 20.30 14.63 17.83
N GLU A 18 20.15 13.56 18.61
CA GLU A 18 21.28 12.88 19.26
C GLU A 18 22.20 12.25 18.22
N LYS A 19 21.64 11.59 17.20
CA LYS A 19 22.39 11.03 16.08
C LYS A 19 23.19 12.10 15.36
N LEU A 20 22.61 13.26 15.06
CA LEU A 20 23.32 14.36 14.40
C LEU A 20 24.45 14.92 15.28
N ARG A 21 24.28 14.96 16.59
CA ARG A 21 25.31 15.45 17.53
C ARG A 21 26.44 14.45 17.75
N SER A 22 26.16 13.15 17.69
CA SER A 22 27.15 12.11 17.94
C SER A 22 28.10 11.91 16.76
N ALA A 23 29.25 11.27 17.01
CA ALA A 23 30.10 10.75 15.94
C ALA A 23 29.29 9.76 15.07
N PRO A 24 29.54 9.72 13.74
CA PRO A 24 30.56 10.45 13.00
C PRO A 24 30.12 11.85 12.50
N TYR A 25 28.93 12.34 12.88
CA TYR A 25 28.34 13.55 12.28
C TYR A 25 28.74 14.85 12.99
N GLY A 26 28.68 14.89 14.32
CA GLY A 26 29.24 15.99 15.13
C GLY A 26 28.60 17.38 14.92
N PHE A 27 27.31 17.47 14.58
CA PHE A 27 26.63 18.74 14.40
C PHE A 27 26.28 19.44 15.72
N ASP A 28 26.40 20.77 15.75
CA ASP A 28 25.78 21.62 16.77
C ASP A 28 24.31 21.89 16.43
N VAL A 29 23.39 21.36 17.24
CA VAL A 29 21.94 21.48 16.99
C VAL A 29 21.30 22.51 17.91
N THR A 30 20.69 23.54 17.32
CA THR A 30 19.85 24.53 18.04
C THR A 30 18.38 24.27 17.77
N LEU A 31 17.58 24.12 18.82
CA LEU A 31 16.12 24.01 18.73
C LEU A 31 15.47 25.37 19.01
N VAL A 32 14.57 25.78 18.13
CA VAL A 32 13.85 27.05 18.25
C VAL A 32 12.48 26.78 18.85
N ASN A 33 12.23 27.31 20.05
CA ASN A 33 10.92 27.25 20.68
C ASN A 33 10.23 28.62 20.58
N PHE A 34 8.98 28.64 20.14
CA PHE A 34 8.17 29.85 20.04
C PHE A 34 7.24 29.92 21.25
N PRO A 35 7.35 30.96 22.11
CA PRO A 35 6.48 31.10 23.29
C PRO A 35 4.98 31.07 22.97
N ASN A 36 4.61 31.59 21.80
CA ASN A 36 3.27 31.44 21.23
C ASN A 36 3.39 30.94 19.77
N GLY A 37 3.56 29.63 19.62
CA GLY A 37 3.67 28.99 18.30
C GLY A 37 2.43 29.18 17.41
N ALA A 38 1.26 29.44 17.99
CA ALA A 38 0.01 29.62 17.25
C ALA A 38 -0.24 31.08 16.78
N ASP A 39 0.69 32.00 17.05
CA ASP A 39 0.65 33.38 16.55
C ASP A 39 0.90 33.46 15.04
N TYR A 40 0.83 34.65 14.44
CA TYR A 40 1.09 34.88 13.02
C TYR A 40 2.43 34.28 12.59
N VAL A 41 2.42 33.51 11.51
CA VAL A 41 3.63 32.87 10.94
C VAL A 41 4.70 33.91 10.61
N GLU A 42 4.32 35.09 10.11
CA GLU A 42 5.24 36.18 9.80
C GLU A 42 5.93 36.73 11.06
N ARG A 43 5.22 36.77 12.20
CA ARG A 43 5.81 37.22 13.47
C ARG A 43 6.82 36.21 13.99
N ASN A 44 6.47 34.92 13.95
CA ASN A 44 7.40 33.84 14.28
C ASN A 44 8.63 33.86 13.35
N ALA A 45 8.46 34.22 12.07
CA ALA A 45 9.57 34.37 11.13
C ALA A 45 10.56 35.47 11.55
N MET A 46 10.09 36.61 12.09
CA MET A 46 10.97 37.67 12.57
C MET A 46 11.84 37.25 13.77
N ALA A 47 11.33 36.35 14.62
CA ALA A 47 12.15 35.76 15.68
C ALA A 47 13.29 34.89 15.09
N LEU A 48 13.01 34.14 14.01
CA LEU A 48 14.03 33.37 13.32
C LEU A 48 15.06 34.26 12.59
N VAL A 49 14.65 35.38 11.99
CA VAL A 49 15.58 36.38 11.43
C VAL A 49 16.56 36.89 12.49
N SER A 50 16.03 37.19 13.69
CA SER A 50 16.84 37.65 14.82
C SER A 50 17.81 36.57 15.30
N LEU A 51 17.36 35.32 15.38
CA LEU A 51 18.20 34.18 15.72
C LEU A 51 19.33 33.98 14.71
N LEU A 52 19.03 33.96 13.41
CA LEU A 52 20.05 33.79 12.37
C LEU A 52 21.09 34.90 12.40
N SER A 53 20.65 36.15 12.63
CA SER A 53 21.56 37.28 12.79
C SER A 53 22.50 37.09 13.99
N ARG A 54 21.98 36.59 15.12
CA ARG A 54 22.77 36.25 16.31
C ARG A 54 23.78 35.13 16.05
N GLU A 55 23.34 34.02 15.45
CA GLU A 55 24.22 32.88 15.18
C GLU A 55 25.31 33.22 14.16
N ASN A 56 24.99 34.05 13.15
CA ASN A 56 25.98 34.52 12.19
C ASN A 56 27.05 35.40 12.85
N ALA A 57 26.67 36.30 13.76
CA ALA A 57 27.61 37.10 14.54
C ALA A 57 28.50 36.21 15.44
N LYS A 58 27.92 35.15 16.02
CA LYS A 58 28.67 34.17 16.82
C LYS A 58 29.67 33.38 15.98
N LEU A 59 29.28 32.90 14.80
CA LEU A 59 30.18 32.20 13.87
C LEU A 59 31.36 33.09 13.46
N ALA A 60 31.07 34.35 13.10
CA ALA A 60 32.08 35.34 12.74
C ALA A 60 33.04 35.64 13.90
N THR A 61 32.52 35.82 15.12
CA THR A 61 33.33 36.06 16.33
C THR A 61 34.27 34.88 16.63
N ASN A 62 33.84 33.66 16.33
CA ASN A 62 34.63 32.45 16.49
C ASN A 62 35.55 32.13 15.30
N GLY A 63 35.63 33.00 14.29
CA GLY A 63 36.42 32.77 13.07
C GLY A 63 35.95 31.58 12.22
N SER A 64 34.71 31.12 12.42
CA SER A 64 34.14 29.97 11.70
C SER A 64 33.60 30.40 10.33
N THR A 65 33.96 29.64 9.29
CA THR A 65 33.43 29.80 7.94
C THR A 65 32.24 28.88 7.64
N GLU A 66 31.76 28.14 8.66
CA GLU A 66 30.63 27.24 8.49
C GLU A 66 29.33 28.00 8.16
N LYS A 67 28.47 27.32 7.41
CA LYS A 67 27.14 27.82 7.03
C LYS A 67 26.06 27.01 7.72
N ILE A 68 24.99 27.70 8.11
CA ILE A 68 23.86 27.13 8.84
C ILE A 68 23.04 26.23 7.90
N SER A 69 22.52 25.13 8.45
CA SER A 69 21.45 24.33 7.84
C SER A 69 20.18 24.50 8.67
N ILE A 70 19.04 24.74 8.03
CA ILE A 70 17.74 24.94 8.71
C ILE A 70 16.81 23.79 8.35
N ILE A 71 16.21 23.17 9.36
CA ILE A 71 15.13 22.20 9.20
C ILE A 71 13.86 22.81 9.79
N GLY A 72 12.87 23.05 8.94
CA GLY A 72 11.57 23.59 9.32
C GLY A 72 10.50 22.50 9.27
N PRO A 73 10.22 21.77 10.37
CA PRO A 73 9.11 20.84 10.43
C PRO A 73 7.76 21.58 10.53
N SER A 74 6.75 21.10 9.78
CA SER A 74 5.38 21.63 9.79
C SER A 74 5.32 23.14 9.52
N MET A 75 4.62 23.91 10.35
CA MET A 75 4.61 25.37 10.31
C MET A 75 6.02 25.98 10.34
N GLY A 76 7.02 25.30 10.92
CA GLY A 76 8.42 25.71 10.90
C GLY A 76 9.00 25.89 9.50
N GLY A 77 8.52 25.16 8.49
CA GLY A 77 8.89 25.38 7.09
C GLY A 77 8.32 26.67 6.51
N LEU A 78 7.12 27.10 6.94
CA LEU A 78 6.57 28.41 6.57
C LEU A 78 7.33 29.55 7.24
N VAL A 79 7.61 29.41 8.53
CA VAL A 79 8.40 30.37 9.33
C VAL A 79 9.79 30.57 8.71
N SER A 80 10.49 29.48 8.40
CA SER A 80 11.82 29.52 7.78
C SER A 80 11.80 29.99 6.33
N ARG A 81 10.81 29.58 5.52
CA ARG A 81 10.58 30.14 4.18
C ARG A 81 10.49 31.66 4.23
N TYR A 82 9.61 32.18 5.10
CA TYR A 82 9.39 33.62 5.23
C TYR A 82 10.65 34.34 5.73
N ALA A 83 11.31 33.83 6.77
CA ALA A 83 12.50 34.46 7.34
C ALA A 83 13.64 34.55 6.31
N LEU A 84 13.95 33.46 5.61
CA LEU A 84 15.03 33.41 4.63
C LEU A 84 14.74 34.32 3.43
N ALA A 85 13.52 34.26 2.88
CA ALA A 85 13.10 35.14 1.79
C ALA A 85 13.12 36.62 2.22
N TYR A 86 12.70 36.93 3.46
CA TYR A 86 12.76 38.29 4.00
C TYR A 86 14.20 38.80 4.08
N MET A 87 15.13 37.98 4.59
CA MET A 87 16.54 38.36 4.68
C MET A 87 17.13 38.63 3.30
N GLU A 88 16.88 37.77 2.30
CA GLU A 88 17.33 38.00 0.92
C GLU A 88 16.75 39.29 0.31
N LYS A 89 15.44 39.52 0.49
CA LYS A 89 14.76 40.72 -0.01
C LYS A 89 15.35 42.02 0.54
N ASN A 90 15.83 41.98 1.78
CA ASN A 90 16.38 43.14 2.48
C ASN A 90 17.92 43.19 2.45
N GLY A 91 18.59 42.36 1.65
CA GLY A 91 20.06 42.34 1.57
C GLY A 91 20.76 41.87 2.85
N ILE A 92 20.06 41.15 3.72
CA ILE A 92 20.61 40.59 4.95
C ILE A 92 21.15 39.18 4.65
N ASN A 93 22.45 38.98 4.86
CA ASN A 93 23.05 37.65 4.65
C ASN A 93 22.62 36.67 5.75
N HIS A 94 21.82 35.67 5.39
CA HIS A 94 21.36 34.63 6.31
C HIS A 94 22.41 33.53 6.57
N ASN A 95 23.53 33.49 5.81
CA ASN A 95 24.63 32.52 5.95
C ASN A 95 24.16 31.05 6.04
N THR A 96 23.14 30.70 5.25
CA THR A 96 22.52 29.37 5.24
C THR A 96 22.92 28.64 3.97
N LYS A 97 23.37 27.38 4.07
CA LYS A 97 23.71 26.53 2.91
C LYS A 97 22.55 25.63 2.47
N LEU A 98 21.75 25.17 3.43
CA LEU A 98 20.67 24.21 3.21
C LEU A 98 19.42 24.63 3.97
N TRP A 99 18.28 24.60 3.28
CA TRP A 99 16.97 24.70 3.88
C TRP A 99 16.16 23.44 3.58
N VAL A 100 15.67 22.80 4.63
CA VAL A 100 14.86 21.59 4.59
C VAL A 100 13.46 21.96 5.05
N SER A 101 12.51 21.96 4.12
CA SER A 101 11.09 22.04 4.45
C SER A 101 10.59 20.64 4.78
N PHE A 102 10.21 20.39 6.03
CA PHE A 102 9.79 19.08 6.48
C PHE A 102 8.29 19.05 6.75
N ASP A 103 7.56 18.38 5.87
CA ASP A 103 6.12 18.20 5.86
C ASP A 103 5.31 19.49 6.08
N SER A 104 5.71 20.57 5.40
CA SER A 104 5.24 21.92 5.72
C SER A 104 4.06 22.37 4.84
N PRO A 105 3.00 22.97 5.40
CA PRO A 105 1.77 23.29 4.67
C PRO A 105 1.88 24.54 3.76
N HIS A 106 2.75 24.52 2.74
CA HIS A 106 2.94 25.68 1.84
C HIS A 106 1.67 26.09 1.08
N LEU A 107 0.80 25.13 0.76
CA LEU A 107 -0.52 25.38 0.20
C LEU A 107 -1.65 25.07 1.19
N GLY A 108 -1.34 25.01 2.49
CA GLY A 108 -2.26 24.77 3.59
C GLY A 108 -2.27 23.35 4.18
N ALA A 109 -2.90 23.26 5.35
CA ALA A 109 -3.19 22.04 6.09
C ALA A 109 -4.71 21.82 6.11
N ASN A 110 -5.15 20.64 6.47
CA ASN A 110 -6.57 20.32 6.55
C ASN A 110 -6.90 19.55 7.82
N ILE A 111 -7.97 19.94 8.50
CA ILE A 111 -8.59 19.15 9.56
C ILE A 111 -10.04 18.95 9.14
N PRO A 112 -10.59 17.72 9.17
CA PRO A 112 -11.91 17.44 8.66
C PRO A 112 -12.95 18.37 9.22
N ILE A 113 -13.77 18.94 8.34
CA ILE A 113 -14.76 19.93 8.75
C ILE A 113 -15.78 19.35 9.74
N GLY A 114 -16.09 18.05 9.63
CA GLY A 114 -16.92 17.34 10.61
C GLY A 114 -16.31 17.34 12.03
N ALA A 115 -14.98 17.27 12.15
CA ALA A 115 -14.29 17.32 13.44
C ALA A 115 -14.32 18.74 14.04
N GLN A 116 -14.19 19.77 13.19
CA GLN A 116 -14.36 21.16 13.60
C GLN A 116 -15.80 21.43 14.07
N GLU A 117 -16.79 20.89 13.36
CA GLU A 117 -18.22 20.99 13.70
C GLU A 117 -18.55 20.28 15.01
N ASN A 118 -17.97 19.11 15.24
CA ASN A 118 -18.12 18.37 16.48
C ASN A 118 -17.68 19.21 17.67
N LEU A 119 -16.42 19.67 17.68
CA LEU A 119 -15.90 20.47 18.79
C LEU A 119 -16.68 21.78 18.97
N TYR A 120 -17.11 22.41 17.87
CA TYR A 120 -17.99 23.58 17.94
C TYR A 120 -19.34 23.25 18.60
N PHE A 121 -20.03 22.19 18.15
CA PHE A 121 -21.34 21.81 18.68
C PHE A 121 -21.26 21.50 20.18
N TYR A 122 -20.34 20.65 20.61
CA TYR A 122 -20.24 20.28 22.02
C TYR A 122 -19.71 21.41 22.91
N GLY A 123 -18.81 22.24 22.40
CA GLY A 123 -18.33 23.43 23.11
C GLY A 123 -19.44 24.45 23.34
N TYR A 124 -20.11 24.87 22.27
CA TYR A 124 -21.05 26.00 22.31
C TYR A 124 -22.50 25.58 22.62
N LYS A 125 -23.02 24.54 21.97
CA LYS A 125 -24.39 24.05 22.22
C LYS A 125 -24.43 23.07 23.39
N GLY A 126 -23.43 22.19 23.49
CA GLY A 126 -23.28 21.25 24.61
C GLY A 126 -22.79 21.88 25.91
N ARG A 127 -22.38 23.16 25.87
CA ARG A 127 -21.88 23.94 27.03
C ARG A 127 -20.72 23.25 27.74
N GLN A 128 -19.81 22.66 26.98
CA GLN A 128 -18.60 22.03 27.49
C GLN A 128 -17.43 22.99 27.32
N ASP A 129 -16.99 23.62 28.42
CA ASP A 129 -15.94 24.64 28.39
C ASP A 129 -14.63 24.10 27.81
N GLN A 130 -14.27 22.86 28.11
CA GLN A 130 -13.08 22.21 27.55
C GLN A 130 -13.15 22.11 26.02
N ALA A 131 -14.26 21.63 25.47
CA ALA A 131 -14.44 21.53 24.01
C ALA A 131 -14.45 22.92 23.35
N LYS A 132 -15.04 23.93 24.00
CA LYS A 132 -15.03 25.31 23.53
C LYS A 132 -13.61 25.88 23.49
N LEU A 133 -12.85 25.74 24.57
CA LEU A 133 -11.45 26.18 24.66
C LEU A 133 -10.60 25.50 23.58
N LYS A 134 -10.71 24.17 23.42
CA LYS A 134 -9.98 23.44 22.37
C LYS A 134 -10.37 23.87 20.97
N PHE A 135 -11.63 24.23 20.73
CA PHE A 135 -12.04 24.78 19.44
C PHE A 135 -11.38 26.14 19.18
N ASP A 136 -11.45 27.05 20.15
CA ASP A 136 -10.93 28.41 20.02
C ASP A 136 -9.39 28.42 19.89
N GLU A 137 -8.68 27.63 20.70
CA GLU A 137 -7.21 27.50 20.65
C GLU A 137 -6.72 26.90 19.34
N ASN A 138 -7.35 25.81 18.87
CA ASN A 138 -6.84 25.05 17.73
C ASN A 138 -7.31 25.60 16.37
N PHE A 139 -8.50 26.18 16.28
CA PHE A 139 -9.08 26.59 14.99
C PHE A 139 -9.21 28.10 14.82
N ARG A 140 -9.21 28.91 15.89
CA ARG A 140 -9.29 30.37 15.79
C ARG A 140 -7.97 31.09 16.02
N SER A 141 -6.90 30.36 16.31
CA SER A 141 -5.56 30.96 16.35
C SER A 141 -5.15 31.56 14.99
N PRO A 142 -4.32 32.62 14.99
CA PRO A 142 -3.79 33.18 13.75
C PRO A 142 -3.17 32.12 12.85
N ALA A 143 -2.26 31.28 13.35
CA ALA A 143 -1.60 30.26 12.54
C ALA A 143 -2.60 29.28 11.89
N ALA A 144 -3.61 28.82 12.63
CA ALA A 144 -4.62 27.91 12.10
C ALA A 144 -5.43 28.57 10.96
N ARG A 145 -5.84 29.84 11.15
CA ARG A 145 -6.57 30.61 10.12
C ARG A 145 -5.71 30.89 8.88
N GLN A 146 -4.40 31.00 9.03
CA GLN A 146 -3.48 31.14 7.90
C GLN A 146 -3.34 29.83 7.12
N MET A 147 -3.36 28.68 7.80
CA MET A 147 -3.00 27.38 7.22
C MET A 147 -4.17 26.50 6.80
N LEU A 148 -5.32 26.52 7.48
CA LEU A 148 -6.43 25.60 7.19
C LEU A 148 -7.07 25.88 5.83
N ILE A 149 -7.16 24.82 5.00
CA ILE A 149 -7.79 24.86 3.67
C ILE A 149 -9.31 24.89 3.82
N GLU A 150 -9.86 23.94 4.57
CA GLU A 150 -11.27 23.93 4.95
C GLU A 150 -11.37 24.35 6.42
N GLN A 151 -12.06 25.46 6.67
CA GLN A 151 -12.13 26.05 8.00
C GLN A 151 -13.52 26.55 8.33
N LEU A 152 -13.94 26.26 9.55
CA LEU A 152 -15.06 26.92 10.21
C LEU A 152 -14.58 28.26 10.81
N ASP A 153 -14.67 29.36 10.05
CA ASP A 153 -14.29 30.71 10.52
C ASP A 153 -15.49 31.68 10.52
N GLY A 154 -15.64 32.45 11.59
CA GLY A 154 -16.84 33.18 12.00
C GLY A 154 -17.08 34.55 11.34
N LYS A 155 -16.44 34.90 10.22
CA LYS A 155 -16.67 36.19 9.52
C LYS A 155 -18.04 36.31 8.80
N HIS A 156 -19.05 35.57 9.24
CA HIS A 156 -20.47 35.93 9.09
C HIS A 156 -20.99 36.49 10.45
N GLU A 157 -20.34 37.52 10.98
CA GLU A 157 -20.70 38.15 12.26
C GLU A 157 -22.06 38.88 12.24
N ALA A 158 -22.75 38.95 11.08
CA ALA A 158 -24.15 39.37 11.01
C ALA A 158 -25.17 38.24 11.31
N SER A 159 -24.71 36.99 11.45
CA SER A 159 -25.53 35.87 11.92
C SER A 159 -24.66 34.88 12.72
N PRO A 160 -24.34 35.17 14.00
CA PRO A 160 -23.48 34.36 14.86
C PRO A 160 -24.16 33.07 15.36
N TYR A 161 -25.09 32.52 14.58
CA TYR A 161 -25.80 31.30 14.89
C TYR A 161 -25.90 30.47 13.60
N PRO A 162 -25.71 29.14 13.61
CA PRO A 162 -26.63 28.32 12.87
C PRO A 162 -27.97 28.52 13.56
N THR A 163 -28.68 29.60 13.22
CA THR A 163 -29.96 29.95 13.84
C THR A 163 -31.02 28.93 13.50
N ASP A 164 -30.86 28.14 12.44
CA ASP A 164 -31.69 26.96 12.19
C ASP A 164 -30.88 25.87 11.48
N LEU A 165 -30.50 24.81 12.19
CA LEU A 165 -30.07 23.54 11.57
C LEU A 165 -31.27 22.80 10.91
N TRP A 166 -32.25 23.55 10.38
CA TRP A 166 -33.46 23.05 9.73
C TRP A 166 -33.84 23.78 8.42
N SER A 167 -32.97 24.56 7.78
CA SER A 167 -33.30 24.98 6.40
C SER A 167 -32.10 24.84 5.47
N ASN A 168 -32.37 24.29 4.28
CA ASN A 168 -31.43 23.99 3.20
C ASN A 168 -30.80 25.23 2.55
N THR A 169 -30.59 26.32 3.30
CA THR A 169 -30.06 27.59 2.77
C THR A 169 -29.20 28.33 3.82
N ALA A 170 -27.87 28.18 3.70
CA ALA A 170 -26.73 28.96 4.25
C ALA A 170 -26.00 28.45 5.53
N PRO A 171 -24.65 28.69 5.69
CA PRO A 171 -23.70 29.45 4.84
C PRO A 171 -22.53 28.62 4.23
N ASN A 172 -21.92 29.17 3.17
CA ASN A 172 -20.83 28.62 2.35
C ASN A 172 -19.47 28.51 3.10
N GLY A 173 -19.41 27.78 4.21
CA GLY A 173 -18.18 27.53 4.96
C GLY A 173 -17.24 26.58 4.21
N GLN A 174 -16.51 27.13 3.23
CA GLN A 174 -15.39 26.52 2.51
C GLN A 174 -14.30 27.60 2.39
N ASN A 175 -13.18 27.41 3.09
CA ASN A 175 -12.16 28.44 3.30
C ASN A 175 -11.07 28.45 2.21
N ASN A 176 -11.39 28.07 0.97
CA ASN A 176 -10.43 28.31 -0.09
C ASN A 176 -10.21 29.83 -0.33
N ASN A 177 -11.01 30.71 0.30
CA ASN A 177 -11.05 32.15 0.09
C ASN A 177 -11.27 33.03 1.35
N SER A 178 -10.96 32.64 2.61
CA SER A 178 -11.02 33.66 3.68
C SER A 178 -10.03 34.79 3.39
N PRO A 179 -10.40 36.06 3.63
CA PRO A 179 -9.49 37.17 3.49
C PRO A 179 -8.20 37.01 4.31
N PHE A 180 -8.29 36.31 5.45
CA PHE A 180 -7.16 36.09 6.36
C PHE A 180 -6.10 35.17 5.74
N ARG A 181 -6.51 34.01 5.21
CA ARG A 181 -5.63 33.09 4.50
C ARG A 181 -5.11 33.69 3.19
N GLN A 182 -5.95 34.39 2.44
CA GLN A 182 -5.54 35.06 1.20
C GLN A 182 -4.46 36.11 1.48
N GLN A 183 -4.64 36.94 2.52
CA GLN A 183 -3.65 37.92 2.94
C GLN A 183 -2.32 37.26 3.31
N PHE A 184 -2.35 36.17 4.09
CA PHE A 184 -1.14 35.42 4.42
C PHE A 184 -0.44 34.86 3.18
N GLN A 185 -1.17 34.22 2.26
CA GLN A 185 -0.56 33.68 1.04
C GLN A 185 0.02 34.79 0.16
N ASN A 186 -0.62 35.96 0.10
CA ASN A 186 -0.08 37.13 -0.58
C ASN A 186 1.21 37.64 0.08
N ASN A 187 1.22 37.77 1.42
CA ASN A 187 2.41 38.15 2.18
C ASN A 187 3.56 37.16 1.96
N LEU A 188 3.26 35.86 2.01
CA LEU A 188 4.23 34.80 1.85
C LEU A 188 4.81 34.80 0.44
N ASN A 189 3.98 34.93 -0.60
CA ASN A 189 4.40 34.87 -2.01
C ASN A 189 5.08 36.15 -2.51
N SER A 190 4.74 37.33 -1.96
CA SER A 190 5.35 38.62 -2.32
C SER A 190 6.61 38.97 -1.51
N ASN A 191 6.96 38.13 -0.54
CA ASN A 191 8.23 38.19 0.17
C ASN A 191 9.36 37.61 -0.71
N GLY A 192 10.63 37.92 -0.43
CA GLY A 192 11.76 37.45 -1.25
C GLY A 192 12.10 38.31 -2.46
N LEU A 193 13.09 37.82 -3.21
CA LEU A 193 13.57 38.41 -4.46
C LEU A 193 12.49 38.35 -5.57
N ALA A 194 12.60 39.24 -6.56
CA ALA A 194 11.68 39.25 -7.70
C ALA A 194 11.66 37.89 -8.41
N GLY A 195 10.46 37.38 -8.71
CA GLY A 195 10.27 36.07 -9.35
C GLY A 195 10.46 34.85 -8.43
N SER A 196 10.81 35.04 -7.16
CA SER A 196 11.04 33.93 -6.22
C SER A 196 9.77 33.33 -5.63
N ASN A 197 8.65 34.04 -5.73
CA ASN A 197 7.35 33.70 -5.11
C ASN A 197 7.48 33.38 -3.61
N GLY A 198 8.32 34.11 -2.86
CA GLY A 198 8.49 33.86 -1.43
C GLY A 198 9.40 32.70 -1.06
N TYR A 199 10.11 32.10 -2.02
CA TYR A 199 11.09 31.05 -1.73
C TYR A 199 12.50 31.63 -1.73
N PRO A 200 13.38 31.22 -0.80
CA PRO A 200 14.77 31.66 -0.81
C PRO A 200 15.54 31.09 -2.02
N GLN A 201 16.46 31.89 -2.55
CA GLN A 201 17.20 31.60 -3.78
C GLN A 201 18.70 31.37 -3.55
N ASN A 202 19.28 31.89 -2.47
CA ASN A 202 20.73 31.89 -2.23
C ASN A 202 21.22 30.66 -1.44
N LEU A 203 20.50 29.54 -1.55
CA LEU A 203 20.76 28.30 -0.81
C LEU A 203 20.21 27.09 -1.56
N ARG A 204 20.62 25.89 -1.14
CA ARG A 204 19.97 24.64 -1.55
C ARG A 204 18.68 24.44 -0.79
N LYS A 205 17.56 24.25 -1.49
CA LYS A 205 16.24 24.04 -0.88
C LYS A 205 15.71 22.65 -1.20
N ILE A 206 15.35 21.89 -0.18
CA ILE A 206 14.80 20.53 -0.33
C ILE A 206 13.49 20.36 0.44
N ALA A 207 12.62 19.49 -0.07
CA ALA A 207 11.40 19.09 0.62
C ALA A 207 11.51 17.65 1.15
N LEU A 208 11.13 17.44 2.40
CA LEU A 208 10.95 16.15 3.01
C LEU A 208 9.47 16.04 3.34
N ILE A 209 8.69 15.21 2.65
CA ILE A 209 7.23 15.11 2.90
C ILE A 209 6.90 13.78 3.56
N ASN A 210 5.79 13.73 4.31
CA ASN A 210 5.29 12.47 4.89
C ASN A 210 4.12 11.86 4.10
N GLY A 211 3.62 12.56 3.08
CA GLY A 211 2.65 12.00 2.15
C GLY A 211 3.31 11.23 1.01
N THR A 212 2.67 10.16 0.54
CA THR A 212 3.11 9.49 -0.70
C THR A 212 2.78 10.35 -1.92
N THR A 213 3.36 9.97 -3.06
CA THR A 213 3.13 10.59 -4.37
C THR A 213 2.54 9.60 -5.38
N ASN A 214 2.22 8.37 -4.97
CA ASN A 214 1.70 7.34 -5.86
C ASN A 214 0.17 7.37 -6.08
N GLY A 215 -0.53 8.37 -5.54
CA GLY A 215 -1.99 8.52 -5.61
C GLY A 215 -2.77 7.77 -4.53
N THR A 216 -2.08 7.09 -3.60
CA THR A 216 -2.76 6.39 -2.49
C THR A 216 -3.37 7.41 -1.53
N LYS A 217 -4.70 7.45 -1.49
CA LYS A 217 -5.49 8.24 -0.55
C LYS A 217 -5.30 7.76 0.89
N THR A 218 -5.50 8.66 1.85
CA THR A 218 -5.44 8.31 3.28
C THR A 218 -6.63 7.46 3.70
N ASN A 219 -7.84 7.80 3.25
CA ASN A 219 -9.07 7.00 3.45
C ASN A 219 -10.05 7.20 2.28
N GLY A 220 -11.29 6.72 2.45
CA GLY A 220 -12.41 6.95 1.52
C GLY A 220 -13.21 8.21 1.84
N GLU A 221 -13.60 8.95 0.80
CA GLU A 221 -14.45 10.13 0.91
C GLU A 221 -15.84 9.81 1.47
N GLY A 222 -16.39 10.71 2.30
CA GLY A 222 -17.72 10.51 2.90
C GLY A 222 -17.81 9.44 3.98
N ASN A 223 -16.72 8.70 4.26
CA ASN A 223 -16.70 7.68 5.30
C ASN A 223 -16.97 8.28 6.67
N MET A 224 -17.67 7.52 7.51
CA MET A 224 -17.88 7.84 8.92
C MET A 224 -16.59 7.55 9.69
N PHE A 225 -15.97 8.61 10.21
CA PHE A 225 -14.70 8.50 10.91
C PHE A 225 -14.86 8.45 12.43
N LEU A 226 -15.97 8.96 12.98
CA LEU A 226 -16.31 8.81 14.39
C LEU A 226 -17.82 8.58 14.54
N GLU A 227 -18.20 7.53 15.25
CA GLU A 227 -19.58 7.30 15.69
C GLU A 227 -19.60 6.90 17.15
N LEU A 228 -20.37 7.63 17.96
CA LEU A 228 -20.57 7.38 19.39
C LEU A 228 -22.05 7.32 19.73
N ALA A 229 -22.41 6.40 20.62
CA ALA A 229 -23.65 6.48 21.38
C ALA A 229 -23.37 6.29 22.88
N ALA A 230 -23.76 7.27 23.68
CA ALA A 230 -23.63 7.26 25.14
C ALA A 230 -25.01 7.17 25.80
N PHE A 231 -25.11 6.40 26.90
CA PHE A 231 -26.39 6.02 27.50
C PHE A 231 -26.39 6.13 29.03
N THR A 232 -27.51 6.62 29.56
CA THR A 232 -27.83 6.61 31.00
C THR A 232 -29.02 5.71 31.26
N ILE A 233 -28.97 4.96 32.35
CA ILE A 233 -30.00 4.06 32.83
C ILE A 233 -30.85 4.81 33.87
N ILE A 234 -32.14 4.93 33.62
CA ILE A 234 -33.09 5.42 34.62
C ILE A 234 -33.86 4.22 35.20
N LYS A 235 -33.88 4.13 36.53
CA LYS A 235 -34.62 3.10 37.28
C LYS A 235 -35.94 3.70 37.80
N TYR A 236 -37.08 3.06 37.52
CA TYR A 236 -38.42 3.58 37.89
C TYR A 236 -39.11 2.79 39.01
N GLY A 237 -38.44 1.81 39.60
CA GLY A 237 -38.97 0.96 40.67
C GLY A 237 -38.55 -0.50 40.53
N GLN A 238 -39.13 -1.37 41.36
CA GLN A 238 -38.93 -2.83 41.31
C GLN A 238 -40.28 -3.55 41.30
N ILE A 239 -40.41 -4.61 40.48
CA ILE A 239 -41.52 -5.57 40.54
C ILE A 239 -40.91 -6.93 40.87
N PHE A 240 -41.39 -7.58 41.94
CA PHE A 240 -40.90 -8.88 42.43
C PHE A 240 -39.36 -8.96 42.55
N GLY A 241 -38.72 -7.90 43.06
CA GLY A 241 -37.26 -7.83 43.22
C GLY A 241 -36.48 -7.53 41.93
N THR A 242 -37.13 -7.48 40.77
CA THR A 242 -36.49 -7.10 39.49
C THR A 242 -36.68 -5.61 39.24
N SER A 243 -35.58 -4.89 39.01
CA SER A 243 -35.63 -3.44 38.72
C SER A 243 -36.18 -3.16 37.32
N ILE A 244 -37.16 -2.26 37.22
CA ILE A 244 -37.60 -1.70 35.94
C ILE A 244 -36.67 -0.56 35.57
N GLN A 245 -35.96 -0.71 34.45
CA GLN A 245 -34.96 0.25 34.00
C GLN A 245 -35.15 0.58 32.51
N THR A 246 -34.82 1.79 32.10
CA THR A 246 -34.74 2.17 30.68
C THR A 246 -33.37 2.74 30.36
N LYS A 247 -32.83 2.39 29.19
CA LYS A 247 -31.54 2.89 28.68
C LYS A 247 -31.81 4.07 27.75
N LEU A 248 -31.57 5.29 28.22
CA LEU A 248 -31.73 6.52 27.44
C LEU A 248 -30.43 6.90 26.76
N LYS A 249 -30.48 7.14 25.45
CA LYS A 249 -29.36 7.68 24.68
C LYS A 249 -29.21 9.17 25.00
N VAL A 250 -28.14 9.56 25.70
CA VAL A 250 -27.93 10.93 26.22
C VAL A 250 -26.93 11.75 25.42
N ALA A 251 -26.01 11.11 24.68
CA ALA A 251 -25.15 11.79 23.72
C ALA A 251 -24.88 10.93 22.48
N THR A 252 -24.69 11.56 21.32
CA THR A 252 -24.33 10.87 20.07
C THR A 252 -23.41 11.70 19.21
N ILE A 253 -22.43 11.06 18.56
CA ILE A 253 -21.56 11.66 17.55
C ILE A 253 -21.73 10.87 16.25
N GLU A 254 -21.85 11.55 15.13
CA GLU A 254 -21.77 10.98 13.78
C GLU A 254 -20.97 11.94 12.88
N ASP A 255 -19.66 11.74 12.82
CA ASP A 255 -18.77 12.58 12.02
C ASP A 255 -18.31 11.84 10.77
N LYS A 256 -18.35 12.54 9.64
CA LYS A 256 -17.95 12.00 8.34
C LYS A 256 -16.95 12.90 7.65
N PHE A 257 -16.05 12.29 6.90
CA PHE A 257 -15.17 13.04 6.00
C PHE A 257 -16.01 13.73 4.93
N LEU A 258 -15.49 14.83 4.39
CA LEU A 258 -16.08 15.50 3.27
C LEU A 258 -16.15 14.56 2.04
N SER A 259 -17.27 14.57 1.32
CA SER A 259 -17.49 13.72 0.15
C SER A 259 -16.66 14.16 -1.06
N THR A 260 -16.82 13.47 -2.20
CA THR A 260 -16.16 13.83 -3.46
C THR A 260 -16.53 15.26 -3.91
N PRO A 261 -15.70 15.91 -4.74
CA PRO A 261 -15.98 17.26 -5.24
C PRO A 261 -17.40 17.40 -5.80
N TYR A 262 -18.03 18.52 -5.45
CA TYR A 262 -19.39 18.94 -5.80
C TYR A 262 -20.53 18.08 -5.26
N SER A 263 -20.22 17.06 -4.44
CA SER A 263 -21.23 16.25 -3.75
C SER A 263 -21.59 16.85 -2.39
N SER A 264 -22.84 16.66 -1.98
CA SER A 264 -23.35 17.05 -0.65
C SER A 264 -23.54 15.84 0.25
N SER A 265 -23.00 15.90 1.47
CA SER A 265 -23.12 14.84 2.46
C SER A 265 -23.24 15.39 3.88
N GLN A 266 -23.85 14.62 4.79
CA GLN A 266 -23.77 14.92 6.22
C GLN A 266 -22.30 14.81 6.65
N THR A 267 -21.75 15.88 7.23
CA THR A 267 -20.39 15.91 7.81
C THR A 267 -20.42 15.75 9.32
N PHE A 268 -21.52 16.15 9.95
CA PHE A 268 -21.73 16.06 11.39
C PHE A 268 -23.20 15.77 11.72
N ALA A 269 -23.46 14.91 12.69
CA ALA A 269 -24.70 14.93 13.45
C ALA A 269 -24.42 14.61 14.92
N GLY A 270 -25.14 15.27 15.82
CA GLY A 270 -24.89 15.18 17.23
C GLY A 270 -26.13 15.36 18.10
N LYS A 271 -26.05 14.77 19.29
CA LYS A 271 -27.01 14.96 20.38
C LYS A 271 -26.25 15.11 21.69
N VAL A 272 -26.74 15.98 22.56
CA VAL A 272 -26.30 16.06 23.96
C VAL A 272 -27.48 16.43 24.86
N THR A 273 -27.60 15.72 25.97
CA THR A 273 -28.59 15.97 27.03
C THR A 273 -27.88 16.67 28.20
N ILE A 274 -28.35 17.87 28.55
CA ILE A 274 -27.78 18.73 29.59
C ILE A 274 -28.73 18.75 30.78
N LYS A 275 -28.24 18.37 31.96
CA LYS A 275 -28.99 18.50 33.22
C LYS A 275 -28.95 19.95 33.70
N ARG A 276 -30.10 20.50 34.11
CA ARG A 276 -30.20 21.83 34.73
C ARG A 276 -30.96 21.77 36.05
N VAL A 277 -30.78 22.81 36.86
CA VAL A 277 -31.64 23.06 38.01
C VAL A 277 -33.08 23.19 37.48
N GLY A 278 -33.94 22.23 37.85
CA GLY A 278 -35.36 22.22 37.45
C GLY A 278 -35.70 21.57 36.10
N GLY A 279 -34.78 20.90 35.41
CA GLY A 279 -35.14 20.20 34.16
C GLY A 279 -34.01 19.57 33.35
N ILE A 280 -34.39 19.04 32.18
CA ILE A 280 -33.48 18.44 31.20
C ILE A 280 -33.58 19.25 29.90
N GLU A 281 -32.44 19.67 29.37
CA GLU A 281 -32.36 20.25 28.02
C GLU A 281 -31.73 19.25 27.06
N VAL A 282 -32.29 19.12 25.86
CA VAL A 282 -31.73 18.26 24.80
C VAL A 282 -31.36 19.14 23.62
N GLN A 283 -30.08 19.13 23.26
CA GLN A 283 -29.56 19.77 22.06
C GLN A 283 -29.32 18.71 20.99
N LYS A 284 -29.74 18.99 19.76
CA LYS A 284 -29.47 18.16 18.58
C LYS A 284 -28.95 19.05 17.46
N GLY A 285 -28.06 18.51 16.64
CA GLY A 285 -27.55 19.20 15.47
C GLY A 285 -27.25 18.23 14.34
N ARG A 286 -27.40 18.70 13.11
CA ARG A 286 -27.02 17.97 11.89
C ARG A 286 -26.53 18.98 10.88
N VAL A 287 -25.37 18.72 10.27
CA VAL A 287 -24.78 19.57 9.24
C VAL A 287 -24.56 18.76 7.98
N ILE A 288 -25.01 19.32 6.86
CA ILE A 288 -24.76 18.81 5.50
C ILE A 288 -23.89 19.83 4.79
N ARG A 289 -22.80 19.37 4.18
CA ARG A 289 -21.91 20.20 3.37
C ARG A 289 -21.75 19.65 1.98
N THR A 290 -21.74 20.56 1.01
CA THR A 290 -21.18 20.31 -0.30
C THR A 290 -19.66 20.34 -0.21
N ASN A 291 -18.94 19.57 -1.01
CA ASN A 291 -17.51 19.78 -1.23
C ASN A 291 -17.29 20.73 -2.43
N SER A 292 -16.95 22.02 -2.23
CA SER A 292 -16.57 22.90 -3.36
C SER A 292 -15.10 22.75 -3.77
N ASN A 293 -14.37 21.91 -3.04
CA ASN A 293 -12.99 21.50 -3.23
C ASN A 293 -12.73 20.89 -4.61
N SER A 294 -12.57 21.67 -5.68
CA SER A 294 -12.34 21.10 -7.03
C SER A 294 -11.07 20.22 -7.13
N ARG A 295 -10.18 20.32 -6.13
CA ARG A 295 -8.92 19.56 -6.04
C ARG A 295 -9.07 18.25 -5.26
N GLY A 296 -10.28 17.84 -4.88
CA GLY A 296 -10.55 16.61 -4.14
C GLY A 296 -11.08 16.83 -2.72
N SER A 297 -11.32 15.74 -1.99
CA SER A 297 -11.63 15.79 -0.55
C SER A 297 -10.32 15.92 0.24
N MET A 298 -10.03 17.12 0.76
CA MET A 298 -8.77 17.39 1.48
C MET A 298 -8.58 16.53 2.73
N ASP A 299 -9.65 15.91 3.23
CA ASP A 299 -9.62 14.96 4.34
C ASP A 299 -8.92 13.64 3.98
N ASN A 300 -8.85 13.32 2.68
CA ASN A 300 -8.53 11.98 2.19
C ASN A 300 -7.45 11.92 1.11
N VAL A 301 -7.04 13.05 0.53
CA VAL A 301 -5.94 13.08 -0.46
C VAL A 301 -4.65 12.48 0.10
N GLN A 302 -3.70 12.10 -0.77
CA GLN A 302 -2.37 11.69 -0.33
C GLN A 302 -1.68 12.83 0.45
N GLY A 303 -1.00 12.51 1.56
CA GLY A 303 -0.47 13.51 2.48
C GLY A 303 0.02 12.95 3.81
N GLY A 304 0.78 13.77 4.54
CA GLY A 304 1.12 13.51 5.94
C GLY A 304 -0.15 13.48 6.78
N THR A 305 -0.25 12.50 7.68
CA THR A 305 -1.49 12.18 8.39
C THR A 305 -1.50 12.68 9.84
N PHE A 306 -2.69 12.92 10.40
CA PHE A 306 -2.82 13.30 11.81
C PHE A 306 -4.04 12.65 12.47
N ASN A 307 -3.89 12.24 13.73
CA ASN A 307 -4.90 11.51 14.50
C ASN A 307 -5.86 12.45 15.26
N THR A 308 -6.49 13.40 14.56
CA THR A 308 -7.49 14.29 15.21
C THR A 308 -8.64 13.49 15.82
N GLN A 309 -9.07 12.43 15.13
CA GLN A 309 -10.21 11.62 15.54
C GLN A 309 -9.92 10.87 16.83
N GLY A 310 -8.73 10.31 17.00
CA GLY A 310 -8.30 9.66 18.24
C GLY A 310 -8.27 10.63 19.41
N ILE A 311 -7.75 11.85 19.21
CA ILE A 311 -7.76 12.89 20.26
C ILE A 311 -9.20 13.20 20.70
N ILE A 312 -10.11 13.45 19.75
CA ILE A 312 -11.52 13.69 20.08
C ILE A 312 -12.11 12.48 20.81
N LYS A 313 -11.88 11.28 20.28
CA LYS A 313 -12.39 10.04 20.86
C LYS A 313 -11.96 9.87 22.32
N ASP A 314 -10.68 10.08 22.62
CA ASP A 314 -10.13 9.86 23.95
C ASP A 314 -10.63 10.93 24.93
N GLU A 315 -10.67 12.21 24.54
CA GLU A 315 -11.23 13.29 25.35
C GLU A 315 -12.73 13.08 25.66
N PHE A 316 -13.53 12.66 24.68
CA PHE A 316 -14.93 12.32 24.91
C PHE A 316 -15.10 11.08 25.79
N THR A 317 -14.26 10.06 25.60
CA THR A 317 -14.29 8.84 26.41
C THR A 317 -14.05 9.19 27.88
N LEU A 318 -13.03 10.00 28.16
CA LEU A 318 -12.71 10.48 29.51
C LEU A 318 -13.86 11.30 30.11
N ALA A 319 -14.41 12.26 29.35
CA ALA A 319 -15.51 13.10 29.81
C ALA A 319 -16.80 12.31 30.11
N LEU A 320 -17.01 11.17 29.43
CA LEU A 320 -18.23 10.37 29.56
C LEU A 320 -18.13 9.26 30.61
N ASN A 321 -16.94 8.77 30.95
CA ASN A 321 -16.75 7.65 31.89
C ASN A 321 -17.48 7.85 33.23
N ASP A 322 -17.50 9.08 33.75
CA ASP A 322 -18.16 9.41 35.02
C ASP A 322 -19.57 10.01 34.83
N ALA A 323 -19.96 10.31 33.59
CA ALA A 323 -21.19 11.03 33.28
C ALA A 323 -22.33 10.12 32.80
N VAL A 324 -22.03 8.91 32.31
CA VAL A 324 -23.00 7.97 31.72
C VAL A 324 -22.77 6.53 32.18
N ASP A 325 -23.79 5.68 32.10
CA ASP A 325 -23.69 4.27 32.51
C ASP A 325 -22.98 3.39 31.47
N SER A 326 -23.03 3.77 30.19
CA SER A 326 -22.32 3.05 29.12
C SER A 326 -22.09 3.94 27.90
N GLN A 327 -21.03 3.64 27.15
CA GLN A 327 -20.71 4.27 25.88
C GLN A 327 -20.27 3.22 24.84
N GLU A 328 -20.61 3.46 23.58
CA GLU A 328 -20.33 2.57 22.45
C GLU A 328 -19.75 3.39 21.29
N TRP A 329 -18.48 3.14 20.94
CA TRP A 329 -17.87 3.62 19.70
C TRP A 329 -18.15 2.61 18.59
N ARG A 330 -18.80 3.05 17.51
CA ARG A 330 -19.33 2.18 16.44
C ARG A 330 -18.57 2.30 15.13
N ALA A 331 -17.96 3.47 14.91
CA ALA A 331 -17.07 3.74 13.80
C ALA A 331 -15.88 4.55 14.33
N TYR A 332 -14.68 4.19 13.87
CA TYR A 332 -13.44 4.87 14.22
C TYR A 332 -12.43 4.75 13.09
N ILE A 333 -12.11 5.88 12.46
CA ILE A 333 -11.00 6.04 11.53
C ILE A 333 -10.08 7.10 12.15
N PRO A 334 -8.88 6.71 12.64
CA PRO A 334 -8.04 7.61 13.44
C PRO A 334 -7.49 8.79 12.64
N ASN A 335 -7.01 8.52 11.43
CA ASN A 335 -6.18 9.44 10.68
C ASN A 335 -6.94 10.06 9.52
N HIS A 336 -6.57 11.30 9.19
CA HIS A 336 -6.97 12.00 7.98
C HIS A 336 -5.72 12.60 7.31
N ALA A 337 -5.87 13.07 6.07
CA ALA A 337 -4.83 13.82 5.38
C ALA A 337 -4.70 15.23 6.00
N PHE A 338 -3.66 15.43 6.81
CA PHE A 338 -3.42 16.68 7.51
C PHE A 338 -2.61 17.66 6.65
N ILE A 339 -1.48 17.21 6.10
CA ILE A 339 -0.68 17.98 5.15
C ILE A 339 -0.68 17.27 3.79
N PRO A 340 -1.54 17.68 2.83
CA PRO A 340 -1.55 17.08 1.50
C PRO A 340 -0.17 17.12 0.81
N SER A 341 0.21 16.06 0.10
CA SER A 341 1.53 15.97 -0.56
C SER A 341 1.77 17.15 -1.51
N VAL A 342 0.75 17.57 -2.26
CA VAL A 342 0.81 18.73 -3.17
C VAL A 342 1.10 20.03 -2.42
N SER A 343 0.54 20.17 -1.21
CA SER A 343 0.81 21.31 -0.32
C SER A 343 2.22 21.27 0.23
N SER A 344 2.64 20.12 0.73
CA SER A 344 3.97 19.87 1.29
C SER A 344 5.09 20.11 0.27
N LEU A 345 4.86 19.71 -0.98
CA LEU A 345 5.77 19.89 -2.12
C LEU A 345 5.78 21.31 -2.68
N ALA A 346 4.90 22.21 -2.24
CA ALA A 346 4.78 23.55 -2.78
C ALA A 346 4.63 23.57 -4.32
N PHE A 347 3.62 22.86 -4.83
CA PHE A 347 3.35 22.85 -6.27
C PHE A 347 3.12 24.27 -6.83
N LYS A 348 3.76 24.58 -7.96
CA LYS A 348 3.60 25.88 -8.64
C LYS A 348 2.21 26.05 -9.23
N ASN A 349 1.67 24.98 -9.81
CA ASN A 349 0.35 24.96 -10.46
C ASN A 349 -0.55 23.92 -9.78
N PRO A 350 -1.14 24.21 -8.61
CA PRO A 350 -1.87 23.22 -7.81
C PRO A 350 -3.35 23.07 -8.20
N ASN A 351 -3.77 23.56 -9.35
CA ASN A 351 -5.17 23.56 -9.81
C ASN A 351 -5.53 22.28 -10.56
N PHE A 352 -5.40 21.14 -9.87
CA PHE A 352 -5.75 19.81 -10.34
C PHE A 352 -6.23 18.95 -9.15
N ASP A 353 -6.73 17.74 -9.39
CA ASP A 353 -7.11 16.81 -8.32
C ASP A 353 -5.87 16.31 -7.55
N TRP A 354 -5.75 16.68 -6.28
CA TRP A 354 -4.61 16.36 -5.41
C TRP A 354 -4.54 14.88 -5.03
N SER A 355 -5.56 14.08 -5.33
CA SER A 355 -5.50 12.62 -5.23
C SER A 355 -4.82 11.93 -6.42
N THR A 356 -4.52 12.68 -7.49
CA THR A 356 -3.82 12.15 -8.67
C THR A 356 -2.41 11.71 -8.32
N ALA A 357 -1.99 10.55 -8.83
CA ALA A 357 -0.62 10.07 -8.69
C ALA A 357 0.38 11.00 -9.39
N LEU A 358 1.43 11.39 -8.66
CA LEU A 358 2.55 12.21 -9.11
C LEU A 358 3.75 11.31 -9.47
N ASN A 359 3.52 10.28 -10.30
CA ASN A 359 4.49 9.24 -10.67
C ASN A 359 5.61 9.72 -11.62
N ARG A 360 6.29 10.81 -11.27
CA ARG A 360 7.39 11.42 -12.04
C ARG A 360 8.27 12.29 -11.14
N ASN A 361 9.45 12.60 -11.65
CA ASN A 361 10.40 13.53 -11.07
C ASN A 361 9.95 14.99 -11.31
N LEU A 362 9.48 15.62 -10.23
CA LEU A 362 8.93 16.99 -10.24
C LEU A 362 9.98 18.10 -10.48
N VAL A 363 11.26 17.74 -10.47
CA VAL A 363 12.39 18.65 -10.75
C VAL A 363 13.20 18.22 -11.98
N CYS A 364 12.65 17.33 -12.80
CA CYS A 364 13.32 16.79 -13.99
C CYS A 364 13.84 17.87 -14.94
N ASN A 365 13.06 18.94 -15.16
CA ASN A 365 13.47 20.09 -15.97
C ASN A 365 13.95 21.23 -15.05
N PRO A 366 15.26 21.52 -14.98
CA PRO A 366 15.79 22.56 -14.10
C PRO A 366 15.26 23.96 -14.41
N ASN A 367 14.92 24.23 -15.68
CA ASN A 367 14.41 25.53 -16.14
C ASN A 367 12.89 25.67 -15.91
N ASN A 368 12.18 24.57 -15.70
CA ASN A 368 10.73 24.57 -15.48
C ASN A 368 10.30 23.48 -14.48
N LYS A 369 10.86 23.53 -13.27
CA LYS A 369 10.48 22.64 -12.17
C LYS A 369 9.01 22.83 -11.81
N GLU A 370 8.30 21.77 -11.46
CA GLU A 370 6.89 21.81 -11.06
C GLU A 370 6.71 22.28 -9.61
N ILE A 371 7.77 22.16 -8.81
CA ILE A 371 7.87 22.57 -7.41
C ILE A 371 8.97 23.61 -7.24
N TYR A 372 8.97 24.31 -6.09
CA TYR A 372 10.00 25.32 -5.80
C TYR A 372 11.32 24.75 -5.28
N PHE A 373 11.40 23.46 -4.98
CA PHE A 373 12.57 22.81 -4.40
C PHE A 373 13.58 22.31 -5.44
N ASP A 374 14.82 22.07 -5.02
CA ASP A 374 15.88 21.49 -5.84
C ASP A 374 15.88 19.97 -5.82
N SER A 375 15.33 19.37 -4.76
CA SER A 375 15.12 17.93 -4.61
C SER A 375 14.01 17.68 -3.59
N TYR A 376 13.50 16.47 -3.54
CA TYR A 376 12.47 16.09 -2.56
C TYR A 376 12.53 14.61 -2.20
N PHE A 377 12.02 14.27 -1.02
CA PHE A 377 11.77 12.90 -0.59
C PHE A 377 10.27 12.71 -0.34
N SER A 378 9.71 11.64 -0.90
CA SER A 378 8.35 11.14 -0.68
C SER A 378 8.42 9.66 -0.28
N PRO A 379 7.78 9.26 0.82
CA PRO A 379 7.66 7.85 1.21
C PRO A 379 6.76 7.06 0.25
N SER A 380 6.80 5.73 0.38
CA SER A 380 5.94 4.78 -0.38
C SER A 380 4.47 4.78 0.06
N LYS A 381 4.22 5.12 1.32
CA LYS A 381 2.90 5.22 1.95
C LYS A 381 2.75 6.56 2.66
N ASN A 382 1.53 6.99 2.92
CA ASN A 382 1.28 8.12 3.80
C ASN A 382 1.74 7.77 5.22
N GLU A 383 2.58 8.62 5.80
CA GLU A 383 3.12 8.51 7.15
C GLU A 383 2.46 9.56 8.06
N GLU A 384 2.67 9.45 9.37
CA GLU A 384 2.27 10.51 10.30
C GLU A 384 3.00 11.81 9.97
N HIS A 385 2.31 12.93 10.20
CA HIS A 385 2.88 14.26 10.02
C HIS A 385 4.16 14.41 10.84
N VAL A 386 5.22 14.93 10.21
CA VAL A 386 6.59 15.06 10.74
C VAL A 386 7.22 13.76 11.25
N PHE A 387 6.76 12.61 10.74
CA PHE A 387 7.35 11.31 11.03
C PHE A 387 8.75 11.18 10.42
N VAL A 388 9.70 10.71 11.23
CA VAL A 388 11.06 10.41 10.76
C VAL A 388 11.13 8.90 10.57
N SER A 389 11.40 8.45 9.35
CA SER A 389 11.64 7.06 9.00
C SER A 389 13.14 6.83 8.78
N ALA A 390 13.60 5.58 8.84
CA ALA A 390 15.00 5.29 8.53
C ALA A 390 15.40 5.76 7.13
N GLU A 391 14.50 5.60 6.16
CA GLU A 391 14.71 6.04 4.77
C GLU A 391 14.88 7.56 4.67
N ASN A 392 13.94 8.31 5.26
CA ASN A 392 13.93 9.76 5.17
C ASN A 392 15.08 10.39 5.98
N ALA A 393 15.44 9.79 7.12
CA ALA A 393 16.58 10.19 7.93
C ALA A 393 17.90 9.96 7.20
N ASN A 394 18.10 8.79 6.59
CA ASN A 394 19.33 8.47 5.85
C ASN A 394 19.50 9.36 4.61
N TRP A 395 18.39 9.68 3.93
CA TRP A 395 18.40 10.62 2.81
C TRP A 395 18.75 12.04 3.27
N LEU A 396 18.10 12.53 4.34
CA LEU A 396 18.34 13.86 4.92
C LEU A 396 19.76 14.04 5.47
N ILE A 397 20.30 13.03 6.15
CA ILE A 397 21.65 13.11 6.72
C ILE A 397 22.70 13.33 5.63
N LYS A 398 22.57 12.69 4.46
CA LYS A 398 23.48 12.92 3.32
C LYS A 398 23.42 14.38 2.86
N GLU A 399 22.22 14.96 2.76
CA GLU A 399 22.05 16.38 2.42
C GLU A 399 22.70 17.30 3.45
N LEU A 400 22.54 17.02 4.75
CA LEU A 400 23.16 17.78 5.83
C LEU A 400 24.70 17.70 5.79
N GLN A 401 25.25 16.57 5.36
CA GLN A 401 26.69 16.36 5.13
C GLN A 401 27.21 17.02 3.85
N GLY A 402 26.36 17.74 3.11
CA GLY A 402 26.74 18.39 1.86
C GLY A 402 26.84 17.43 0.68
N ILE A 403 26.14 16.30 0.73
CA ILE A 403 26.03 15.30 -0.35
C ILE A 403 24.64 15.41 -1.00
N PRO A 404 24.47 16.22 -2.07
CA PRO A 404 23.17 16.42 -2.71
C PRO A 404 22.57 15.10 -3.17
N GLN A 405 21.30 14.87 -2.85
CA GLN A 405 20.56 13.69 -3.27
C GLN A 405 19.62 14.01 -4.42
N ALA A 406 19.50 13.06 -5.34
CA ALA A 406 18.41 13.01 -6.30
C ALA A 406 17.05 12.83 -5.59
N PRO A 407 15.94 13.31 -6.19
CA PRO A 407 14.61 13.13 -5.65
C PRO A 407 14.27 11.66 -5.37
N SER A 408 13.72 11.37 -4.20
CA SER A 408 13.26 10.04 -3.82
C SER A 408 11.74 10.00 -3.82
N PHE A 409 11.16 9.10 -4.62
CA PHE A 409 9.71 8.91 -4.70
C PHE A 409 9.39 7.48 -5.17
N PRO A 410 8.16 6.99 -4.98
CA PRO A 410 7.77 5.65 -5.42
C PRO A 410 7.92 5.51 -6.94
N LEU A 411 8.83 4.62 -7.36
CA LEU A 411 9.11 4.41 -8.77
C LEU A 411 8.12 3.45 -9.42
N ASP A 412 7.69 3.81 -10.61
CA ASP A 412 6.98 2.92 -11.53
C ASP A 412 7.98 1.87 -12.06
N GLN A 413 7.84 0.63 -11.59
CA GLN A 413 8.73 -0.48 -11.97
C GLN A 413 8.57 -0.91 -13.45
N THR A 414 7.55 -0.40 -14.15
CA THR A 414 7.28 -0.71 -15.55
C THR A 414 7.97 0.24 -16.54
N VAL A 415 8.70 1.25 -16.04
CA VAL A 415 9.37 2.27 -16.86
C VAL A 415 10.44 1.69 -17.79
N LEU A 416 11.07 0.59 -17.38
CA LEU A 416 12.01 -0.13 -18.24
C LEU A 416 11.24 -1.06 -19.19
N THR A 417 11.15 -0.65 -20.44
CA THR A 417 10.41 -1.35 -21.49
C THR A 417 11.32 -2.25 -22.32
N GLY A 418 10.88 -3.49 -22.54
CA GLY A 418 11.60 -4.51 -23.31
C GLY A 418 10.93 -5.88 -23.11
N PRO A 419 11.38 -6.91 -23.83
CA PRO A 419 10.72 -8.22 -23.77
C PRO A 419 10.94 -8.91 -22.41
N ASP A 420 9.95 -9.70 -21.99
CA ASP A 420 10.05 -10.55 -20.79
C ASP A 420 10.89 -11.82 -21.02
N VAL A 421 11.24 -12.08 -22.28
CA VAL A 421 12.05 -13.22 -22.72
C VAL A 421 13.23 -12.72 -23.56
N ILE A 422 14.43 -13.23 -23.27
CA ILE A 422 15.60 -13.08 -24.13
C ILE A 422 15.98 -14.44 -24.70
N CYS A 423 16.20 -14.45 -26.01
CA CYS A 423 16.74 -15.58 -26.72
C CYS A 423 18.26 -15.45 -26.80
N ASN A 424 18.99 -16.50 -26.43
CA ASN A 424 20.44 -16.44 -26.41
C ASN A 424 21.01 -16.10 -27.81
N ARG A 425 22.19 -15.47 -27.81
CA ARG A 425 22.87 -14.97 -29.03
C ARG A 425 22.18 -13.79 -29.74
N LEU A 426 21.03 -13.32 -29.26
CA LEU A 426 20.39 -12.11 -29.78
C LEU A 426 20.63 -10.92 -28.84
N ASN A 427 21.14 -9.83 -29.41
CA ASN A 427 21.19 -8.55 -28.72
C ASN A 427 19.76 -8.07 -28.49
N THR A 428 19.40 -7.93 -27.22
CA THR A 428 18.07 -7.48 -26.80
C THR A 428 18.16 -6.11 -26.17
N ASN A 429 17.25 -5.23 -26.58
CA ASN A 429 17.26 -3.84 -26.19
C ASN A 429 16.18 -3.54 -25.15
N TYR A 430 16.54 -2.82 -24.09
CA TYR A 430 15.61 -2.31 -23.09
C TYR A 430 15.72 -0.79 -23.01
N THR A 431 14.59 -0.11 -23.14
CA THR A 431 14.52 1.35 -23.26
C THR A 431 13.69 1.99 -22.15
N ILE A 432 14.06 3.20 -21.80
CA ILE A 432 13.28 4.11 -20.95
C ILE A 432 12.74 5.21 -21.85
N GLN A 433 11.42 5.26 -21.98
CA GLN A 433 10.75 6.22 -22.87
C GLN A 433 10.74 7.63 -22.29
N ASP A 434 10.53 7.76 -20.98
CA ASP A 434 10.46 9.04 -20.29
C ASP A 434 11.47 9.08 -19.13
N ILE A 435 12.56 9.81 -19.34
CA ILE A 435 13.61 10.02 -18.33
C ILE A 435 13.10 10.82 -17.12
N CYS A 436 12.01 11.58 -17.26
CA CYS A 436 11.40 12.28 -16.14
C CYS A 436 10.60 11.35 -15.22
N LYS A 437 10.44 10.07 -15.54
CA LYS A 437 10.00 9.07 -14.55
C LYS A 437 11.12 8.59 -13.63
N LEU A 438 12.37 9.02 -13.84
CA LEU A 438 13.54 8.61 -13.08
C LEU A 438 13.96 9.68 -12.06
N PRO A 439 14.53 9.28 -10.89
CA PRO A 439 15.15 10.20 -9.93
C PRO A 439 16.23 11.08 -10.53
N ASN A 440 17.12 10.46 -11.30
CA ASN A 440 18.22 11.08 -12.01
C ASN A 440 18.61 10.19 -13.21
N LEU A 441 19.51 10.68 -14.06
CA LEU A 441 20.01 9.92 -15.20
C LEU A 441 20.70 8.61 -14.76
N PRO A 442 20.49 7.48 -15.47
CA PRO A 442 21.14 6.20 -15.19
C PRO A 442 22.67 6.25 -15.12
N ILE A 443 23.28 7.07 -15.96
CA ILE A 443 24.71 7.35 -15.95
C ILE A 443 24.88 8.80 -15.49
N TYR A 444 25.53 8.99 -14.36
CA TYR A 444 25.66 10.30 -13.71
C TYR A 444 27.06 10.53 -13.15
N THR A 445 27.45 11.79 -13.03
CA THR A 445 28.71 12.18 -12.38
C THR A 445 28.46 12.45 -10.90
N ASN A 446 29.19 11.77 -10.03
CA ASN A 446 29.08 12.02 -8.59
C ASN A 446 29.81 13.31 -8.18
N GLN A 447 29.65 13.69 -6.92
CA GLN A 447 30.28 14.89 -6.33
C GLN A 447 31.82 14.93 -6.39
N ASN A 448 32.48 13.79 -6.60
CA ASN A 448 33.93 13.70 -6.76
C ASN A 448 34.37 13.77 -8.23
N GLY A 449 33.44 13.97 -9.17
CA GLY A 449 33.73 14.00 -10.61
C GLY A 449 33.77 12.62 -11.28
N ASN A 450 33.45 11.53 -10.56
CA ASN A 450 33.48 10.18 -11.13
C ASN A 450 32.16 9.87 -11.85
N VAL A 451 32.26 9.32 -13.06
CA VAL A 451 31.11 8.80 -13.81
C VAL A 451 30.70 7.44 -13.23
N ILE A 452 29.45 7.34 -12.79
CA ILE A 452 28.84 6.14 -12.23
C ILE A 452 27.81 5.61 -13.22
N ASN A 453 27.92 4.33 -13.58
CA ASN A 453 26.93 3.63 -14.38
C ASN A 453 26.00 2.83 -13.45
N GLY A 454 24.72 3.20 -13.41
CA GLY A 454 23.73 2.54 -12.55
C GLY A 454 23.22 1.19 -13.08
N TRP A 455 23.55 0.82 -14.32
CA TRP A 455 23.12 -0.43 -14.93
C TRP A 455 23.89 -1.64 -14.38
N SER A 456 23.15 -2.69 -14.06
CA SER A 456 23.68 -3.98 -13.62
C SER A 456 22.79 -5.11 -14.11
N VAL A 457 23.37 -6.29 -14.29
CA VAL A 457 22.64 -7.49 -14.74
C VAL A 457 23.10 -8.71 -13.93
N THR A 458 22.26 -9.74 -13.86
CA THR A 458 22.64 -11.04 -13.31
C THR A 458 23.74 -11.71 -14.16
N PRO A 459 24.55 -12.63 -13.60
CA PRO A 459 25.72 -13.21 -14.30
C PRO A 459 25.42 -13.96 -15.62
N ASN A 460 24.17 -14.38 -15.82
CA ASN A 460 23.70 -15.03 -17.04
C ASN A 460 23.41 -14.05 -18.20
N LEU A 461 23.57 -12.74 -17.98
CA LEU A 461 23.51 -11.69 -19.01
C LEU A 461 24.87 -10.99 -19.15
N THR A 462 25.20 -10.58 -20.38
CA THR A 462 26.30 -9.64 -20.65
C THR A 462 25.73 -8.31 -21.12
N ILE A 463 26.23 -7.21 -20.58
CA ILE A 463 25.95 -5.86 -21.07
C ILE A 463 26.81 -5.61 -22.31
N ILE A 464 26.17 -5.33 -23.44
CA ILE A 464 26.84 -4.99 -24.70
C ILE A 464 27.03 -3.48 -24.83
N ASN A 465 26.00 -2.70 -24.48
CA ASN A 465 26.06 -1.25 -24.53
C ASN A 465 25.08 -0.65 -23.50
N THR A 466 25.41 0.54 -22.98
CA THR A 466 24.54 1.31 -22.07
C THR A 466 24.54 2.79 -22.42
N SER A 467 23.43 3.45 -22.11
CA SER A 467 23.27 4.89 -22.17
C SER A 467 22.25 5.35 -21.11
N ASN A 468 21.88 6.63 -21.14
CA ASN A 468 20.93 7.21 -20.19
C ASN A 468 19.47 6.79 -20.40
N ASN A 469 19.12 6.19 -21.53
CA ASN A 469 17.75 5.75 -21.80
C ASN A 469 17.69 4.32 -22.35
N ASN A 470 18.83 3.62 -22.40
CA ASN A 470 18.91 2.35 -23.09
C ASN A 470 20.00 1.43 -22.53
N ILE A 471 19.70 0.14 -22.50
CA ILE A 471 20.66 -0.94 -22.26
C ILE A 471 20.47 -2.06 -23.29
N VAL A 472 21.57 -2.51 -23.89
CA VAL A 472 21.61 -3.67 -24.77
C VAL A 472 22.28 -4.82 -24.03
N VAL A 473 21.60 -5.96 -23.94
CA VAL A 473 22.10 -7.16 -23.28
C VAL A 473 22.06 -8.37 -24.21
N VAL A 474 22.86 -9.39 -23.90
CA VAL A 474 22.78 -10.71 -24.53
C VAL A 474 22.83 -11.79 -23.45
N ALA A 475 22.06 -12.87 -23.63
CA ALA A 475 22.08 -14.01 -22.72
C ALA A 475 23.28 -14.93 -22.99
N ASN A 476 24.02 -15.23 -21.91
CA ASN A 476 25.15 -16.16 -21.91
C ASN A 476 24.70 -17.59 -21.52
N SER A 477 23.68 -17.69 -20.68
CA SER A 477 23.09 -18.96 -20.23
C SER A 477 21.56 -18.83 -20.07
N ILE A 478 20.89 -19.96 -19.85
CA ILE A 478 19.43 -20.02 -19.66
C ILE A 478 19.04 -19.81 -18.20
N GLY A 479 17.75 -19.56 -17.96
CA GLY A 479 17.18 -19.43 -16.62
C GLY A 479 16.63 -18.04 -16.33
N ASP A 480 16.35 -17.76 -15.06
CA ASP A 480 15.84 -16.45 -14.64
C ASP A 480 16.98 -15.43 -14.56
N ALA A 481 16.72 -14.21 -15.02
CA ALA A 481 17.68 -13.12 -15.04
C ALA A 481 17.03 -11.80 -14.64
N GLU A 482 17.85 -10.85 -14.23
CA GLU A 482 17.38 -9.51 -13.86
C GLU A 482 18.27 -8.44 -14.48
N ILE A 483 17.64 -7.38 -14.99
CA ILE A 483 18.29 -6.11 -15.27
C ILE A 483 17.91 -5.17 -14.13
N THR A 484 18.90 -4.63 -13.43
CA THR A 484 18.70 -3.68 -12.34
C THR A 484 19.40 -2.35 -12.63
N LEU A 485 18.63 -1.28 -12.53
CA LEU A 485 19.10 0.09 -12.59
C LEU A 485 19.10 0.70 -11.19
N THR A 486 20.25 1.16 -10.69
CA THR A 486 20.42 1.79 -9.38
C THR A 486 20.73 3.28 -9.50
N PHE A 487 19.95 4.13 -8.82
CA PHE A 487 20.06 5.60 -8.85
C PHE A 487 20.98 6.16 -7.76
N GLN A 488 21.31 7.45 -7.84
CA GLN A 488 22.21 8.13 -6.89
C GLN A 488 21.72 8.03 -5.44
N ASN A 489 20.41 8.14 -5.24
CA ASN A 489 19.78 8.04 -3.92
C ASN A 489 19.58 6.60 -3.43
N GLY A 490 19.97 5.60 -4.21
CA GLY A 490 19.86 4.18 -3.89
C GLY A 490 18.56 3.50 -4.35
N LEU A 491 17.61 4.25 -4.92
CA LEU A 491 16.41 3.65 -5.51
C LEU A 491 16.78 2.73 -6.68
N LYS A 492 15.92 1.74 -6.93
CA LYS A 492 16.13 0.73 -7.97
C LYS A 492 14.90 0.50 -8.84
N ILE A 493 15.15 0.26 -10.12
CA ILE A 493 14.20 -0.37 -11.03
C ILE A 493 14.75 -1.75 -11.38
N THR A 494 13.95 -2.79 -11.21
CA THR A 494 14.35 -4.16 -11.53
C THR A 494 13.37 -4.80 -12.49
N LYS A 495 13.87 -5.25 -13.64
CA LYS A 495 13.10 -6.02 -14.63
C LYS A 495 13.55 -7.48 -14.59
N LYS A 496 12.62 -8.35 -14.20
CA LYS A 496 12.80 -9.82 -14.26
C LYS A 496 12.55 -10.32 -15.67
N ILE A 497 13.41 -11.22 -16.14
CA ILE A 497 13.45 -11.71 -17.52
C ILE A 497 13.72 -13.21 -17.48
N LYS A 498 13.15 -13.97 -18.43
CA LYS A 498 13.51 -15.36 -18.66
C LYS A 498 14.41 -15.53 -19.87
N LEU A 499 15.49 -16.28 -19.71
CA LEU A 499 16.47 -16.55 -20.75
C LEU A 499 16.27 -17.94 -21.33
N TYR A 500 16.15 -18.04 -22.66
CA TYR A 500 15.96 -19.28 -23.38
C TYR A 500 17.06 -19.49 -24.42
N TYR A 501 17.37 -20.76 -24.68
CA TYR A 501 18.27 -21.14 -25.76
C TYR A 501 17.50 -21.20 -27.08
N ILE A 502 18.12 -20.75 -28.17
CA ILE A 502 17.71 -21.00 -29.56
C ILE A 502 18.30 -22.36 -29.96
N PRO A 503 17.53 -23.46 -29.91
CA PRO A 503 18.05 -24.78 -30.27
C PRO A 503 18.53 -24.81 -31.72
N THR A 504 19.68 -25.46 -31.95
CA THR A 504 20.22 -25.70 -33.31
C THR A 504 19.47 -26.81 -34.04
N GLN A 505 18.69 -27.62 -33.32
CA GLN A 505 17.82 -28.69 -33.83
C GLN A 505 16.52 -28.72 -33.01
N PRO A 506 15.34 -28.55 -33.61
CA PRO A 506 14.09 -28.31 -32.87
C PRO A 506 13.39 -29.55 -32.32
N ILE A 507 13.91 -30.76 -32.59
CA ILE A 507 13.18 -32.01 -32.30
C ILE A 507 13.57 -32.50 -30.90
N PRO A 508 12.59 -32.69 -29.98
CA PRO A 508 12.83 -33.42 -28.75
C PRO A 508 13.28 -34.83 -29.09
N SER A 509 14.51 -35.18 -28.73
CA SER A 509 14.95 -36.57 -28.65
C SER A 509 14.74 -37.06 -27.22
N GLY A 510 14.30 -38.30 -27.07
CA GLY A 510 14.02 -38.87 -25.76
C GLY A 510 13.49 -40.28 -25.87
N GLN A 511 13.15 -40.85 -24.72
CA GLN A 511 12.56 -42.17 -24.64
C GLN A 511 11.14 -42.06 -24.12
N VAL A 512 10.21 -42.69 -24.86
CA VAL A 512 8.87 -42.95 -24.35
C VAL A 512 8.88 -44.33 -23.73
N TYR A 513 8.44 -44.44 -22.49
CA TYR A 513 8.31 -45.70 -21.77
C TYR A 513 7.02 -45.72 -20.96
N VAL A 514 6.67 -46.90 -20.46
CA VAL A 514 5.58 -47.11 -19.52
C VAL A 514 6.16 -47.59 -18.21
N ASP A 515 5.51 -47.25 -17.10
CA ASP A 515 5.83 -47.89 -15.82
C ASP A 515 5.13 -49.25 -15.78
N ASP A 516 5.93 -50.31 -15.80
CA ASP A 516 5.51 -51.71 -15.92
C ASP A 516 5.47 -52.45 -14.58
N SER A 517 5.71 -51.73 -13.47
CA SER A 517 5.88 -52.32 -12.14
C SER A 517 4.66 -53.02 -11.56
N ASN A 518 3.45 -52.82 -12.13
CA ASN A 518 2.19 -53.45 -11.68
C ASN A 518 1.33 -53.98 -12.86
N LEU A 519 1.94 -54.54 -13.90
CA LEU A 519 1.22 -55.23 -14.98
C LEU A 519 0.82 -56.65 -14.55
N ASP A 520 -0.23 -56.77 -13.74
CA ASP A 520 -0.90 -58.05 -13.55
C ASP A 520 -2.27 -58.06 -14.25
N CYS A 521 -2.78 -59.25 -14.56
CA CYS A 521 -4.10 -59.41 -15.20
C CYS A 521 -5.28 -59.07 -14.26
N TYR A 522 -5.02 -58.53 -13.07
CA TYR A 522 -5.96 -58.44 -11.95
C TYR A 522 -6.27 -57.00 -11.49
N HIS A 523 -5.57 -56.01 -12.06
CA HIS A 523 -5.80 -54.58 -11.87
C HIS A 523 -6.39 -53.90 -13.13
N ASP A 524 -7.40 -53.05 -12.94
CA ASP A 524 -8.01 -52.22 -14.00
C ASP A 524 -7.40 -50.80 -14.06
N SER A 525 -6.12 -50.66 -13.72
CA SER A 525 -5.50 -49.32 -13.63
C SER A 525 -4.90 -48.90 -14.97
N ALA A 526 -5.15 -47.65 -15.40
CA ALA A 526 -4.53 -47.08 -16.60
C ALA A 526 -3.00 -47.13 -16.49
N ILE A 527 -2.32 -47.49 -17.59
CA ILE A 527 -0.86 -47.56 -17.66
C ILE A 527 -0.31 -46.15 -17.95
N PRO A 528 0.43 -45.52 -17.03
CA PRO A 528 1.02 -44.21 -17.28
C PRO A 528 2.13 -44.28 -18.32
N VAL A 529 2.10 -43.34 -19.26
CA VAL A 529 3.13 -43.13 -20.27
C VAL A 529 4.03 -41.99 -19.80
N PHE A 530 5.33 -42.23 -19.84
CA PHE A 530 6.35 -41.25 -19.53
C PHE A 530 7.17 -40.92 -20.77
N PHE A 531 7.57 -39.66 -20.86
CA PHE A 531 8.57 -39.23 -21.82
C PHE A 531 9.75 -38.66 -21.04
N ASP A 532 10.90 -39.31 -21.17
CA ASP A 532 12.16 -38.81 -20.63
C ASP A 532 12.94 -38.09 -21.75
N PRO A 533 13.02 -36.75 -21.71
CA PRO A 533 13.74 -35.99 -22.71
C PRO A 533 15.25 -36.12 -22.51
N SER A 534 15.98 -36.51 -23.55
CA SER A 534 17.44 -36.52 -23.54
C SER A 534 18.06 -35.11 -23.40
N ASN A 535 17.31 -34.07 -23.77
CA ASN A 535 17.62 -32.66 -23.54
C ASN A 535 16.33 -31.84 -23.53
N ASN A 536 16.18 -30.92 -22.57
CA ASN A 536 14.98 -30.09 -22.46
C ASN A 536 15.13 -28.68 -23.08
N TYR A 537 16.36 -28.25 -23.45
CA TYR A 537 16.67 -26.95 -24.10
C TYR A 537 15.94 -25.71 -23.52
N GLY A 538 15.49 -25.78 -22.26
CA GLY A 538 14.70 -24.77 -21.59
C GLY A 538 13.24 -24.63 -22.05
N GLY A 539 12.75 -25.40 -23.03
CA GLY A 539 11.36 -25.30 -23.51
C GLY A 539 10.35 -26.10 -22.67
N ILE A 540 9.08 -26.03 -23.05
CA ILE A 540 7.99 -26.78 -22.42
C ILE A 540 7.70 -28.01 -23.28
N ILE A 541 7.81 -29.20 -22.68
CA ILE A 541 7.49 -30.47 -23.33
C ILE A 541 6.11 -30.94 -22.88
N THR A 542 5.27 -31.25 -23.85
CA THR A 542 3.99 -31.93 -23.64
C THR A 542 3.96 -33.16 -24.53
N TYR A 543 3.21 -34.18 -24.13
CA TYR A 543 3.09 -35.41 -24.93
C TYR A 543 1.74 -36.06 -24.72
N SER A 544 1.30 -36.80 -25.73
CA SER A 544 -0.02 -37.46 -25.75
C SER A 544 0.04 -38.80 -26.50
N PRO A 545 -0.63 -39.85 -26.01
CA PRO A 545 -1.39 -39.89 -24.76
C PRO A 545 -0.48 -39.99 -23.52
N LYS A 546 -0.95 -39.50 -22.36
CA LYS A 546 -0.24 -39.62 -21.07
C LYS A 546 -0.52 -40.94 -20.33
N ILE A 547 -1.53 -41.68 -20.78
CA ILE A 547 -1.99 -42.93 -20.20
C ILE A 547 -2.51 -43.84 -21.31
N LEU A 548 -2.46 -45.15 -21.08
CA LEU A 548 -3.02 -46.16 -21.96
C LEU A 548 -4.03 -47.04 -21.18
N PRO A 549 -5.09 -47.54 -21.83
CA PRO A 549 -6.05 -48.43 -21.20
C PRO A 549 -5.43 -49.78 -20.84
N HIS A 550 -5.95 -50.46 -19.81
CA HIS A 550 -5.56 -51.81 -19.40
C HIS A 550 -6.71 -52.81 -19.68
N PRO A 551 -6.46 -54.12 -19.96
CA PRO A 551 -5.17 -54.74 -20.32
C PRO A 551 -4.84 -54.53 -21.80
N LEU A 552 -3.55 -54.34 -22.10
CA LEU A 552 -3.09 -54.24 -23.49
C LEU A 552 -2.61 -55.60 -23.99
N LYS A 553 -3.23 -56.09 -25.08
CA LYS A 553 -2.53 -57.04 -25.97
C LYS A 553 -1.30 -56.36 -26.55
N THR A 554 -0.25 -57.13 -26.87
CA THR A 554 0.94 -56.63 -27.57
C THR A 554 0.53 -55.73 -28.72
N GLN A 555 0.82 -54.44 -28.59
CA GLN A 555 0.36 -53.44 -29.55
C GLN A 555 1.36 -52.30 -29.66
N THR A 556 1.32 -51.67 -30.82
CA THR A 556 2.09 -50.48 -31.13
C THR A 556 1.21 -49.25 -30.91
N ARG A 557 1.71 -48.26 -30.18
CA ARG A 557 1.02 -46.97 -29.96
C ARG A 557 1.90 -45.79 -30.31
N ASN A 558 1.27 -44.80 -30.91
CA ASN A 558 1.91 -43.57 -31.35
C ASN A 558 1.80 -42.52 -30.24
N VAL A 559 2.93 -42.07 -29.71
CA VAL A 559 3.03 -40.96 -28.75
C VAL A 559 3.54 -39.73 -29.49
N THR A 560 2.73 -38.68 -29.48
CA THR A 560 3.09 -37.39 -30.07
C THR A 560 3.70 -36.52 -28.98
N VAL A 561 4.94 -36.05 -29.18
CA VAL A 561 5.60 -35.11 -28.27
C VAL A 561 5.62 -33.74 -28.94
N LYS A 562 5.20 -32.72 -28.20
CA LYS A 562 5.22 -31.32 -28.59
C LYS A 562 6.18 -30.55 -27.71
N TYR A 563 7.06 -29.79 -28.33
CA TYR A 563 8.01 -28.92 -27.66
C TYR A 563 7.76 -27.48 -28.05
N THR A 564 7.54 -26.64 -27.04
CA THR A 564 7.31 -25.21 -27.23
C THR A 564 8.48 -24.43 -26.65
N ASN A 565 9.16 -23.65 -27.49
CA ASN A 565 10.22 -22.75 -27.06
C ASN A 565 9.86 -21.31 -27.45
N PRO A 566 9.83 -20.35 -26.51
CA PRO A 566 9.47 -18.95 -26.80
C PRO A 566 10.31 -18.27 -27.88
N CYS A 567 11.51 -18.77 -28.17
CA CYS A 567 12.43 -18.22 -29.16
C CYS A 567 12.30 -18.82 -30.54
N THR A 568 11.85 -20.08 -30.64
CA THR A 568 11.80 -20.81 -31.91
C THR A 568 10.40 -21.29 -32.30
N GLY A 569 9.41 -21.15 -31.42
CA GLY A 569 8.03 -21.59 -31.64
C GLY A 569 7.73 -23.01 -31.15
N GLU A 570 6.58 -23.54 -31.58
CA GLU A 570 6.18 -24.92 -31.31
C GLU A 570 6.72 -25.86 -32.39
N PHE A 571 7.31 -26.97 -31.96
CA PHE A 571 7.73 -28.06 -32.81
C PHE A 571 7.06 -29.34 -32.33
N THR A 572 6.43 -30.05 -33.25
CA THR A 572 5.94 -31.41 -32.99
C THR A 572 7.04 -32.39 -33.42
N SER A 573 7.39 -33.32 -32.55
CA SER A 573 8.37 -34.36 -32.85
C SER A 573 7.85 -35.32 -33.93
N ASN A 574 8.75 -36.15 -34.46
CA ASN A 574 8.34 -37.39 -35.11
C ASN A 574 7.50 -38.23 -34.13
N ILE A 575 6.53 -38.98 -34.65
CA ILE A 575 5.70 -39.87 -33.86
C ILE A 575 6.60 -40.91 -33.17
N PHE A 576 6.59 -40.95 -31.83
CA PHE A 576 7.30 -41.98 -31.09
C PHE A 576 6.46 -43.25 -31.06
N THR A 577 7.06 -44.35 -31.46
CA THR A 577 6.40 -45.65 -31.47
C THR A 577 6.71 -46.37 -30.17
N LEU A 578 5.74 -46.43 -29.26
CA LEU A 578 5.82 -47.25 -28.06
C LEU A 578 5.39 -48.68 -28.42
N TYR A 579 6.31 -49.63 -28.27
CA TYR A 579 6.02 -51.05 -28.32
C TYR A 579 5.97 -51.60 -26.90
N HIS A 580 4.81 -52.09 -26.50
CA HIS A 580 4.62 -52.68 -25.19
C HIS A 580 4.20 -54.15 -25.32
N GLN A 581 4.93 -55.03 -24.63
CA GLN A 581 4.62 -56.45 -24.49
C GLN A 581 3.82 -56.65 -23.21
N GLY A 582 2.50 -56.49 -23.31
CA GLY A 582 1.59 -56.82 -22.21
C GLY A 582 1.34 -58.33 -22.14
N PRO A 583 1.12 -58.91 -20.94
CA PRO A 583 0.75 -60.31 -20.81
C PRO A 583 -0.59 -60.58 -21.53
N ASP A 584 -0.65 -61.66 -22.33
CA ASP A 584 -1.89 -62.10 -22.97
C ASP A 584 -2.78 -62.72 -21.88
N CYS A 585 -3.62 -61.91 -21.26
CA CYS A 585 -4.47 -62.29 -20.13
C CYS A 585 -5.65 -63.18 -20.60
N ILE A 586 -5.32 -64.36 -21.11
CA ILE A 586 -6.28 -65.39 -21.50
C ILE A 586 -6.20 -66.49 -20.45
N ASN A 587 -7.28 -66.61 -19.67
CA ASN A 587 -7.57 -67.70 -18.73
C ASN A 587 -6.57 -67.91 -17.59
N ASN A 588 -6.83 -67.28 -16.43
CA ASN A 588 -6.74 -67.87 -15.09
C ASN A 588 -6.95 -66.76 -14.05
N ARG A 589 -8.14 -66.68 -13.45
CA ARG A 589 -8.41 -65.87 -12.25
C ARG A 589 -8.59 -66.81 -11.06
N ILE A 590 -7.53 -67.09 -10.29
CA ILE A 590 -7.66 -67.74 -8.98
C ILE A 590 -6.64 -67.13 -7.99
N SER A 591 -7.18 -66.37 -7.02
CA SER A 591 -6.76 -66.18 -5.61
C SER A 591 -5.29 -65.81 -5.32
N THR A 592 -4.98 -64.62 -4.82
CA THR A 592 -5.34 -64.11 -3.49
C THR A 592 -5.31 -62.57 -3.50
N ASN A 593 -6.48 -61.92 -3.39
CA ASN A 593 -6.56 -60.47 -3.27
C ASN A 593 -7.62 -60.15 -2.23
N THR A 594 -7.28 -59.37 -1.21
CA THR A 594 -8.12 -59.09 -0.02
C THR A 594 -9.19 -58.01 -0.26
N ASN A 595 -9.40 -57.65 -1.52
CA ASN A 595 -10.26 -56.55 -1.96
C ASN A 595 -11.69 -57.07 -2.21
N PHE A 596 -12.67 -56.47 -1.55
CA PHE A 596 -14.09 -56.84 -1.65
C PHE A 596 -14.77 -56.19 -2.85
N TYR A 597 -14.24 -55.08 -3.39
CA TYR A 597 -14.90 -54.29 -4.41
C TYR A 597 -14.11 -54.21 -5.73
N THR A 598 -14.85 -53.92 -6.81
CA THR A 598 -14.33 -53.61 -8.15
C THR A 598 -14.82 -52.23 -8.55
N ILE A 599 -13.92 -51.42 -9.12
CA ILE A 599 -14.15 -50.01 -9.43
C ILE A 599 -14.02 -49.81 -10.95
N TYR A 600 -15.10 -49.42 -11.62
CA TYR A 600 -15.14 -49.37 -13.08
C TYR A 600 -16.19 -48.38 -13.62
N PRO A 601 -16.01 -47.81 -14.84
CA PRO A 601 -14.78 -47.85 -15.62
C PRO A 601 -13.66 -47.09 -14.91
N ASN A 602 -12.42 -47.55 -15.12
CA ASN A 602 -11.21 -46.90 -14.64
C ASN A 602 -10.15 -47.08 -15.74
N PRO A 603 -9.68 -46.02 -16.41
CA PRO A 603 -10.01 -44.60 -16.19
C PRO A 603 -11.48 -44.23 -16.49
N SER A 604 -11.96 -43.13 -15.90
CA SER A 604 -13.28 -42.55 -16.16
C SER A 604 -13.21 -41.03 -16.27
N ASN A 605 -13.99 -40.44 -17.17
CA ASN A 605 -14.14 -39.00 -17.33
C ASN A 605 -15.51 -38.49 -16.86
N ASP A 606 -16.37 -39.37 -16.36
CA ASP A 606 -17.72 -39.00 -15.94
C ASP A 606 -18.20 -39.82 -14.74
N ILE A 607 -18.58 -41.08 -14.92
CA ILE A 607 -19.19 -41.89 -13.87
C ILE A 607 -18.29 -43.07 -13.50
N VAL A 608 -18.13 -43.33 -12.20
CA VAL A 608 -17.44 -44.49 -11.64
C VAL A 608 -18.40 -45.30 -10.81
N ASN A 609 -18.42 -46.62 -11.02
CA ASN A 609 -19.21 -47.59 -10.30
C ASN A 609 -18.33 -48.40 -9.34
N ILE A 610 -18.90 -48.73 -8.19
CA ILE A 610 -18.34 -49.61 -7.16
C ILE A 610 -19.30 -50.79 -7.05
N GLU A 611 -18.80 -52.00 -7.23
CA GLU A 611 -19.59 -53.22 -7.03
C GLU A 611 -18.78 -54.32 -6.35
N ILE A 612 -19.45 -55.25 -5.66
CA ILE A 612 -18.77 -56.38 -5.03
C ILE A 612 -18.04 -57.25 -6.06
N ARG A 613 -16.80 -57.60 -5.76
CA ARG A 613 -15.92 -58.40 -6.63
C ARG A 613 -16.34 -59.87 -6.66
N ASP A 614 -16.72 -60.44 -5.52
CA ASP A 614 -17.17 -61.84 -5.39
C ASP A 614 -18.43 -61.92 -4.51
N ALA A 615 -19.53 -62.42 -5.06
CA ALA A 615 -20.80 -62.57 -4.37
C ALA A 615 -20.77 -63.58 -3.21
N ASN A 616 -19.73 -64.43 -3.11
CA ASN A 616 -19.55 -65.37 -2.02
C ASN A 616 -18.73 -64.82 -0.84
N ASN A 617 -18.10 -63.64 -1.01
CA ASN A 617 -17.21 -63.02 -0.02
C ASN A 617 -17.77 -61.65 0.40
N ILE A 618 -18.98 -61.63 0.96
CA ILE A 618 -19.70 -60.41 1.33
C ILE A 618 -19.28 -59.96 2.74
N PRO A 619 -19.03 -58.65 2.97
CA PRO A 619 -18.91 -58.11 4.32
C PRO A 619 -20.12 -58.45 5.21
N GLU A 620 -19.95 -58.56 6.52
CA GLU A 620 -21.02 -58.95 7.44
C GLU A 620 -22.31 -58.12 7.24
N LYS A 621 -23.48 -58.76 7.36
CA LYS A 621 -24.81 -58.21 6.99
C LYS A 621 -25.24 -56.91 7.70
N ARG A 622 -24.42 -56.38 8.62
CA ARG A 622 -24.64 -55.13 9.38
C ARG A 622 -23.43 -54.17 9.33
N ALA A 623 -22.42 -54.45 8.49
CA ALA A 623 -21.27 -53.58 8.36
C ALA A 623 -21.65 -52.21 7.75
N THR A 624 -21.10 -51.13 8.28
CA THR A 624 -21.25 -49.80 7.67
C THR A 624 -20.15 -49.63 6.63
N ILE A 625 -20.54 -49.31 5.39
CA ILE A 625 -19.63 -49.25 4.25
C ILE A 625 -19.69 -47.86 3.63
N THR A 626 -18.56 -47.16 3.64
CA THR A 626 -18.47 -45.80 3.11
C THR A 626 -17.23 -45.65 2.24
N GLY A 627 -17.35 -44.87 1.17
CA GLY A 627 -16.24 -44.52 0.28
C GLY A 627 -15.82 -43.06 0.46
N GLU A 628 -14.53 -42.79 0.48
CA GLU A 628 -13.98 -41.44 0.45
C GLU A 628 -12.90 -41.34 -0.64
N LEU A 629 -13.05 -40.37 -1.54
CA LEU A 629 -12.14 -40.13 -2.65
C LEU A 629 -11.17 -39.00 -2.29
N PHE A 630 -9.88 -39.25 -2.41
CA PHE A 630 -8.81 -38.29 -2.11
C PHE A 630 -7.98 -37.98 -3.36
N ASP A 631 -7.46 -36.75 -3.45
CA ASP A 631 -6.36 -36.47 -4.38
C ASP A 631 -5.00 -36.93 -3.83
N MET A 632 -3.95 -36.84 -4.65
CA MET A 632 -2.57 -37.22 -4.26
C MET A 632 -1.98 -36.34 -3.14
N MET A 633 -2.59 -35.17 -2.84
CA MET A 633 -2.24 -34.33 -1.69
C MET A 633 -3.03 -34.69 -0.42
N ARG A 634 -3.77 -35.82 -0.44
CA ARG A 634 -4.65 -36.32 0.63
C ARG A 634 -5.84 -35.42 0.95
N GLN A 635 -6.25 -34.54 0.03
CA GLN A 635 -7.46 -33.75 0.19
C GLN A 635 -8.68 -34.55 -0.25
N LEU A 636 -9.70 -34.59 0.60
CA LEU A 636 -10.98 -35.23 0.30
C LEU A 636 -11.71 -34.48 -0.83
N LYS A 637 -12.17 -35.21 -1.84
CA LYS A 637 -12.88 -34.67 -3.01
C LYS A 637 -14.33 -35.11 -3.09
N ALA A 638 -14.63 -36.34 -2.68
CA ALA A 638 -15.99 -36.85 -2.65
C ALA A 638 -16.17 -37.88 -1.54
N LYS A 639 -17.40 -37.97 -1.03
CA LYS A 639 -17.85 -39.09 -0.20
C LYS A 639 -18.88 -39.88 -0.99
N VAL A 640 -18.80 -41.21 -0.89
CA VAL A 640 -19.61 -42.15 -1.65
C VAL A 640 -20.33 -43.05 -0.66
N GLU A 641 -21.65 -43.02 -0.67
CA GLU A 641 -22.47 -43.92 0.14
C GLU A 641 -22.60 -45.26 -0.61
N ILE A 642 -22.21 -46.35 0.05
CA ILE A 642 -22.24 -47.69 -0.54
C ILE A 642 -23.39 -48.47 0.08
N ASN A 643 -24.46 -48.63 -0.70
CA ASN A 643 -25.69 -49.28 -0.29
C ASN A 643 -25.83 -50.64 -0.99
N ASN A 644 -26.12 -51.71 -0.24
CA ASN A 644 -26.21 -53.07 -0.78
C ASN A 644 -24.98 -53.50 -1.61
N ASN A 645 -23.78 -53.09 -1.18
CA ASN A 645 -22.50 -53.37 -1.85
C ASN A 645 -22.38 -52.81 -3.27
N LYS A 646 -23.17 -51.80 -3.62
CA LYS A 646 -23.07 -51.06 -4.87
C LYS A 646 -23.09 -49.56 -4.62
N ALA A 647 -22.35 -48.82 -5.44
CA ALA A 647 -22.43 -47.36 -5.49
C ALA A 647 -22.01 -46.84 -6.86
N THR A 648 -22.41 -45.62 -7.14
CA THR A 648 -22.00 -44.88 -8.34
C THR A 648 -21.76 -43.44 -7.94
N PHE A 649 -20.70 -42.83 -8.45
CA PHE A 649 -20.39 -41.41 -8.22
C PHE A 649 -19.73 -40.78 -9.45
N SER A 650 -19.80 -39.46 -9.56
CA SER A 650 -19.24 -38.73 -10.70
C SER A 650 -17.84 -38.15 -10.41
N VAL A 651 -17.00 -38.16 -11.43
CA VAL A 651 -15.66 -37.57 -11.48
C VAL A 651 -15.53 -36.45 -12.52
N SER A 652 -16.61 -36.13 -13.25
CA SER A 652 -16.63 -35.16 -14.37
C SER A 652 -16.17 -33.73 -14.03
N GLY A 653 -16.16 -33.35 -12.75
CA GLY A 653 -15.69 -32.05 -12.27
C GLY A 653 -14.28 -32.05 -11.66
N LEU A 654 -13.58 -33.19 -11.64
CA LEU A 654 -12.25 -33.32 -11.05
C LEU A 654 -11.17 -33.03 -12.10
N ASN A 655 -10.04 -32.47 -11.65
CA ASN A 655 -8.89 -32.27 -12.53
C ASN A 655 -8.35 -33.62 -13.00
N LYS A 656 -7.91 -33.70 -14.27
CA LYS A 656 -7.28 -34.91 -14.81
C LYS A 656 -6.11 -35.34 -13.94
N GLY A 657 -6.08 -36.61 -13.53
CA GLY A 657 -5.08 -37.10 -12.59
C GLY A 657 -5.50 -38.37 -11.86
N ILE A 658 -4.64 -38.80 -10.94
CA ILE A 658 -4.86 -39.98 -10.11
C ILE A 658 -5.49 -39.59 -8.78
N TYR A 659 -6.51 -40.33 -8.38
CA TYR A 659 -7.22 -40.22 -7.11
C TYR A 659 -7.18 -41.56 -6.38
N VAL A 660 -7.28 -41.52 -5.05
CA VAL A 660 -7.33 -42.71 -4.20
C VAL A 660 -8.71 -42.77 -3.55
N LEU A 661 -9.51 -43.77 -3.95
CA LEU A 661 -10.75 -44.12 -3.29
C LEU A 661 -10.46 -45.07 -2.13
N LYS A 662 -10.81 -44.67 -0.92
CA LYS A 662 -10.77 -45.52 0.27
C LYS A 662 -12.16 -46.00 0.60
N ILE A 663 -12.37 -47.30 0.66
CA ILE A 663 -13.60 -47.93 1.10
C ILE A 663 -13.38 -48.45 2.53
N TYR A 664 -14.16 -47.92 3.46
CA TYR A 664 -14.12 -48.27 4.88
C TYR A 664 -15.19 -49.31 5.15
N ILE A 665 -14.79 -50.48 5.68
CA ILE A 665 -15.65 -51.59 6.04
C ILE A 665 -15.38 -51.89 7.52
N ASN A 666 -16.21 -51.37 8.42
CA ASN A 666 -15.93 -51.35 9.86
C ASN A 666 -14.52 -50.77 10.14
N ASP A 667 -13.62 -51.55 10.77
CA ASP A 667 -12.25 -51.13 11.12
C ASP A 667 -11.20 -51.39 10.02
N LYS A 668 -11.61 -51.88 8.85
CA LYS A 668 -10.70 -52.17 7.72
C LYS A 668 -10.88 -51.16 6.59
N VAL A 669 -9.77 -50.86 5.91
CA VAL A 669 -9.74 -49.93 4.78
C VAL A 669 -9.22 -50.66 3.55
N GLU A 670 -10.03 -50.66 2.50
CA GLU A 670 -9.66 -51.06 1.14
C GLU A 670 -9.34 -49.80 0.32
N SER A 671 -8.30 -49.82 -0.50
CA SER A 671 -7.88 -48.65 -1.29
C SER A 671 -7.81 -49.00 -2.77
N HIS A 672 -8.43 -48.15 -3.60
CA HIS A 672 -8.43 -48.26 -5.06
C HIS A 672 -7.93 -46.97 -5.69
N GLN A 673 -7.13 -47.12 -6.73
CA GLN A 673 -6.69 -45.99 -7.54
C GLN A 673 -7.71 -45.73 -8.64
N ILE A 674 -8.08 -44.47 -8.85
CA ILE A 674 -9.02 -44.04 -9.89
C ILE A 674 -8.33 -42.99 -10.75
N ALA A 675 -8.25 -43.23 -12.05
CA ALA A 675 -7.73 -42.29 -13.02
C ALA A 675 -8.89 -41.47 -13.61
N VAL A 676 -8.81 -40.14 -13.47
CA VAL A 676 -9.76 -39.20 -14.06
C VAL A 676 -9.19 -38.63 -15.35
N GLU A 677 -9.94 -38.75 -16.44
CA GLU A 677 -9.52 -38.44 -17.82
C GLU A 677 -10.05 -37.15 -18.43
#